data_AF-A0A6A6Y7K9-F1
#
_entry.id   AF-A0A6A6Y7K9-F1
#
_cell.length_a   1.000
_cell.length_b   1.000
_cell.length_c   1.000
_cell.angle_alpha   90.00
_cell.angle_beta   90.00
_cell.angle_gamma   90.00
#
_symmetry.space_group_name_H-M   'P 1'
#
loop_
_entity.id
_entity.type
_entity.pdbx_description
1 polymer ?
#
loop_
_entity_poly.entity_id
_entity_poly.type
_entity_poly.pdbx_seq_one_letter_code
_entity_poly.pdbx_strand_id
1 'polypeptide(L)'
;MSLFACEDPYIKPRLSSSFYSSSELPGQFKPGDLHPSDFVFNKKVNYHPEKVFLFGSETICSPPPPPPPAGDTSGNNPPSSSHIAPEWPHWDPEVTLRIKNPDRNYLTCMAHLAGDKGRRCDRMVFSAATEIKYCLWAIGKLSPLLAKTSVCLYELSEVMLCLTHADFQSMLLDKWRKDIDRLIEGHESKEKQRSMQEEDSAKEQVLTEDGGLTGEEENGEAAAEEKKPAEDPASPQNQDPTKEDTVSHVTRQLMEMQYLLEGLKMRGPRGKEQWDLSPEQSTMDQLWRTVMDTKDVTATLKLALEKERTEKGQREKESESQEEEARKQREEEMLEREKEGIERERLEQERKQKQKEERHAEETKQRDTTIRLICREIETTGEAMDKLAKRNEELLKKIQDISKENEELHEFHDTLVRGKKELLKKNQDLSTDCVQLHEFHDTLLREKEELHKEHERMTSEYIRLLGKATEEAARTRQEMEGLAKSNEQLDRKNEQLADKNDQLLWEKKQLELLVLKGDGLEKEKEVWKKEKAKLIKEKAGVEKRWMSEFWSRYEKRWKDVKGNDSRAASDELRRTIELRRTIPWPVFSGDFEDVNEKNVEDFFRKATPDPENAGRMYNFMAQECKNWHPDKIPLWFDAITDANTADKFSTVARTAIKLRSEAQKKKT
;
A
#
# COMPACT_ATOMS: atom_id res chain seq x y z
N MET A 1 33.04 -10.29 33.25
CA MET A 1 32.20 -11.13 34.12
C MET A 1 30.77 -11.03 33.62
N SER A 2 30.11 -12.18 33.52
CA SER A 2 28.77 -12.47 32.97
C SER A 2 28.61 -12.41 31.46
N LEU A 3 28.59 -13.63 30.90
CA LEU A 3 28.47 -14.08 29.51
C LEU A 3 27.00 -14.19 29.11
N PHE A 4 26.67 -13.93 27.85
CA PHE A 4 25.70 -14.72 27.09
C PHE A 4 26.09 -14.75 25.61
N ALA A 5 26.33 -15.96 25.12
CA ALA A 5 26.70 -16.29 23.76
C ALA A 5 25.43 -16.59 22.93
N CYS A 6 25.37 -16.07 21.71
CA CYS A 6 24.45 -16.53 20.68
C CYS A 6 25.19 -17.52 19.78
N GLU A 7 24.71 -18.76 19.74
CA GLU A 7 25.08 -19.75 18.74
C GLU A 7 23.92 -19.93 17.76
N ASP A 8 24.26 -19.86 16.48
CA ASP A 8 23.47 -20.28 15.31
C ASP A 8 23.49 -21.82 15.22
N PRO A 9 22.44 -22.50 14.72
CA PRO A 9 22.70 -23.27 13.48
C PRO A 9 21.50 -23.47 12.52
N TYR A 10 21.83 -23.39 11.24
CA TYR A 10 21.15 -24.02 10.09
C TYR A 10 21.11 -25.55 10.19
N ILE A 11 19.95 -26.23 10.07
CA ILE A 11 19.77 -27.54 9.39
C ILE A 11 18.31 -27.70 8.86
N LYS A 12 18.18 -28.17 7.61
CA LYS A 12 16.96 -28.52 6.82
C LYS A 12 16.09 -29.64 7.44
N PRO A 13 14.77 -29.73 7.17
CA PRO A 13 13.98 -30.89 7.54
C PRO A 13 13.95 -31.98 6.45
N ARG A 14 14.21 -33.24 6.87
CA ARG A 14 13.86 -34.48 6.17
C ARG A 14 12.52 -34.97 6.73
N LEU A 15 11.58 -35.28 5.83
CA LEU A 15 10.33 -35.97 6.15
C LEU A 15 10.61 -37.47 6.42
N SER A 16 10.18 -37.95 7.58
CA SER A 16 9.97 -39.38 7.84
C SER A 16 8.77 -39.53 8.79
N SER A 17 7.66 -40.03 8.26
CA SER A 17 6.49 -40.45 9.02
C SER A 17 6.43 -41.98 8.97
N SER A 18 6.54 -42.62 10.14
CA SER A 18 6.33 -44.05 10.34
C SER A 18 5.13 -44.29 11.27
N PHE A 19 4.15 -45.03 10.75
CA PHE A 19 3.44 -46.18 11.32
C PHE A 19 3.12 -46.29 12.83
N TYR A 20 1.83 -46.57 13.11
CA TYR A 20 1.26 -47.74 13.82
C TYR A 20 -0.24 -47.85 13.41
N SER A 21 -0.72 -48.89 12.68
CA SER A 21 -1.15 -50.27 13.08
C SER A 21 -2.22 -50.29 14.18
N SER A 22 -3.31 -51.08 14.21
CA SER A 22 -3.97 -52.14 13.42
C SER A 22 -5.40 -52.28 14.01
N SER A 23 -6.46 -52.77 13.36
CA SER A 23 -7.00 -54.15 13.26
C SER A 23 -8.53 -54.00 13.10
N GLU A 24 -9.33 -54.71 12.29
CA GLU A 24 -9.60 -56.16 12.19
C GLU A 24 -10.58 -56.44 10.99
N LEU A 25 -10.54 -57.65 10.45
CA LEU A 25 -11.21 -58.22 9.24
C LEU A 25 -12.70 -58.64 9.49
N PRO A 26 -13.46 -59.39 8.62
CA PRO A 26 -13.24 -59.89 7.24
C PRO A 26 -14.46 -59.76 6.26
N GLY A 27 -14.23 -60.02 4.95
CA GLY A 27 -15.31 -60.34 4.01
C GLY A 27 -14.86 -60.52 2.56
N GLN A 28 -14.28 -61.68 2.23
CA GLN A 28 -13.92 -62.09 0.87
C GLN A 28 -15.17 -62.40 0.03
N PHE A 29 -15.21 -61.99 -1.24
CA PHE A 29 -15.81 -62.78 -2.33
C PHE A 29 -15.05 -62.53 -3.65
N LYS A 30 -14.81 -63.63 -4.38
CA LYS A 30 -14.06 -63.72 -5.65
C LYS A 30 -14.88 -63.30 -6.87
N PRO A 31 -14.23 -63.00 -8.02
CA PRO A 31 -14.90 -62.63 -9.26
C PRO A 31 -15.19 -63.85 -10.14
N GLY A 32 -16.32 -63.83 -10.85
CA GLY A 32 -16.62 -64.79 -11.91
C GLY A 32 -18.08 -64.83 -12.32
N ASP A 33 -18.30 -64.54 -13.61
CA ASP A 33 -19.43 -64.92 -14.46
C ASP A 33 -20.81 -64.31 -14.18
N LEU A 34 -21.31 -63.50 -15.13
CA LEU A 34 -22.61 -63.71 -15.79
C LEU A 34 -22.80 -62.75 -16.99
N HIS A 35 -23.40 -63.31 -18.03
CA HIS A 35 -23.55 -62.86 -19.41
C HIS A 35 -24.67 -61.81 -19.58
N PRO A 36 -24.68 -60.98 -20.65
CA PRO A 36 -25.64 -59.89 -20.83
C PRO A 36 -26.87 -60.35 -21.63
N SER A 37 -28.03 -60.35 -20.98
CA SER A 37 -29.34 -60.42 -21.62
C SER A 37 -30.36 -59.76 -20.70
N ASP A 38 -31.29 -59.00 -21.29
CA ASP A 38 -32.50 -58.43 -20.67
C ASP A 38 -32.32 -57.11 -19.91
N PHE A 39 -32.33 -55.99 -20.64
CA PHE A 39 -33.27 -54.90 -20.35
C PHE A 39 -33.52 -54.08 -21.62
N VAL A 40 -34.67 -54.34 -22.23
CA VAL A 40 -35.23 -53.61 -23.37
C VAL A 40 -35.68 -52.22 -22.89
N PHE A 41 -34.93 -51.19 -23.28
CA PHE A 41 -35.40 -49.81 -23.19
C PHE A 41 -36.40 -49.55 -24.33
N ASN A 42 -37.68 -49.49 -23.99
CA ASN A 42 -38.69 -48.97 -24.90
C ASN A 42 -39.59 -48.00 -24.14
N LYS A 43 -39.28 -46.71 -24.24
CA LYS A 43 -40.27 -45.65 -24.00
C LYS A 43 -40.00 -44.47 -24.93
N LYS A 44 -40.64 -44.55 -26.10
CA LYS A 44 -41.07 -43.38 -26.87
C LYS A 44 -41.84 -42.45 -25.93
N VAL A 45 -41.36 -41.24 -25.75
CA VAL A 45 -42.19 -40.12 -25.28
C VAL A 45 -42.17 -39.07 -26.37
N ASN A 46 -43.34 -38.87 -26.96
CA ASN A 46 -43.63 -37.85 -27.95
C ASN A 46 -43.39 -36.46 -27.35
N TYR A 47 -42.62 -35.64 -28.04
CA TYR A 47 -42.60 -34.19 -27.84
C TYR A 47 -43.88 -33.60 -28.43
N HIS A 48 -44.67 -32.94 -27.58
CA HIS A 48 -45.70 -31.99 -28.01
C HIS A 48 -45.22 -30.58 -27.59
N PRO A 49 -45.15 -29.60 -28.50
CA PRO A 49 -44.69 -28.26 -28.18
C PRO A 49 -45.91 -27.39 -27.87
N GLU A 50 -46.20 -27.15 -26.60
CA GLU A 50 -47.04 -26.02 -26.16
C GLU A 50 -47.08 -26.01 -24.62
N LYS A 51 -46.20 -25.20 -24.03
CA LYS A 51 -46.41 -24.54 -22.74
C LYS A 51 -45.34 -23.48 -22.57
N VAL A 52 -45.70 -22.30 -23.04
CA VAL A 52 -45.08 -21.02 -22.70
C VAL A 52 -45.15 -20.87 -21.18
N PHE A 53 -44.01 -21.00 -20.50
CA PHE A 53 -43.84 -20.53 -19.14
C PHE A 53 -43.26 -19.12 -19.21
N LEU A 54 -44.12 -18.13 -18.96
CA LEU A 54 -43.72 -16.76 -18.62
C LEU A 54 -43.13 -16.80 -17.21
N PHE A 55 -41.80 -16.81 -17.10
CA PHE A 55 -41.13 -16.30 -15.90
C PHE A 55 -41.04 -14.78 -16.04
N GLY A 56 -41.96 -14.08 -15.38
CA GLY A 56 -41.85 -12.64 -15.16
C GLY A 56 -40.80 -12.36 -14.10
N SER A 57 -39.58 -12.05 -14.53
CA SER A 57 -38.57 -11.40 -13.70
C SER A 57 -38.67 -9.89 -13.91
N GLU A 58 -39.66 -9.25 -13.29
CA GLU A 58 -39.66 -7.80 -13.09
C GLU A 58 -38.97 -7.51 -11.75
N THR A 59 -37.63 -7.53 -11.74
CA THR A 59 -36.85 -6.74 -10.79
C THR A 59 -36.34 -5.51 -11.54
N ILE A 60 -37.17 -4.47 -11.54
CA ILE A 60 -36.77 -3.12 -11.92
C ILE A 60 -35.76 -2.65 -10.88
N CYS A 61 -34.46 -2.77 -11.19
CA CYS A 61 -33.43 -2.03 -10.47
C CYS A 61 -33.67 -0.54 -10.73
N SER A 62 -34.22 0.16 -9.74
CA SER A 62 -34.26 1.62 -9.74
C SER A 62 -32.81 2.15 -9.74
N PRO A 63 -32.49 3.15 -10.57
CA PRO A 63 -31.18 3.79 -10.53
C PRO A 63 -31.00 4.51 -9.17
N PRO A 64 -29.77 4.62 -8.65
CA PRO A 64 -29.50 5.35 -7.42
C PRO A 64 -29.88 6.83 -7.59
N PRO A 65 -30.40 7.50 -6.54
CA PRO A 65 -30.75 8.91 -6.61
C PRO A 65 -29.50 9.77 -6.87
N PRO A 66 -29.62 10.88 -7.61
CA PRO A 66 -28.52 11.80 -7.83
C PRO A 66 -28.06 12.41 -6.49
N PRO A 67 -26.76 12.71 -6.33
CA PRO A 67 -26.28 13.38 -5.14
C PRO A 67 -26.94 14.77 -4.99
N PRO A 68 -27.19 15.22 -3.75
CA PRO A 68 -27.80 16.52 -3.50
C PRO A 68 -26.93 17.65 -4.06
N PRO A 69 -27.53 18.76 -4.53
CA PRO A 69 -26.78 19.90 -5.02
C PRO A 69 -25.88 20.46 -3.92
N ALA A 70 -24.61 20.67 -4.25
CA ALA A 70 -23.63 21.28 -3.37
C ALA A 70 -24.17 22.63 -2.89
N GLY A 71 -24.49 22.71 -1.60
CA GLY A 71 -24.79 23.96 -0.93
C GLY A 71 -23.51 24.75 -0.73
N ASP A 72 -23.48 25.95 -1.31
CA ASP A 72 -22.48 26.98 -1.07
C ASP A 72 -22.28 27.19 0.43
N THR A 73 -21.14 26.74 0.94
CA THR A 73 -20.60 27.17 2.24
C THR A 73 -19.18 27.67 2.02
N SER A 74 -19.08 28.98 1.80
CA SER A 74 -17.85 29.74 1.94
C SER A 74 -17.37 29.63 3.39
N GLY A 75 -16.21 29.02 3.62
CA GLY A 75 -15.63 28.91 4.95
C GLY A 75 -14.23 28.31 4.94
N ASN A 76 -13.24 29.20 4.80
CA ASN A 76 -11.81 29.05 5.10
C ASN A 76 -11.34 27.70 5.69
N ASN A 77 -10.64 26.90 4.89
CA ASN A 77 -9.75 25.85 5.36
C ASN A 77 -8.30 26.14 4.90
N PRO A 78 -7.29 25.80 5.72
CA PRO A 78 -5.88 26.10 5.49
C PRO A 78 -5.27 25.22 4.37
N PRO A 79 -4.12 25.59 3.77
CA PRO A 79 -3.58 24.90 2.61
C PRO A 79 -3.11 23.49 3.00
N SER A 80 -3.94 22.49 2.70
CA SER A 80 -3.50 21.10 2.63
C SER A 80 -2.64 20.94 1.37
N SER A 81 -1.33 20.83 1.59
CA SER A 81 -0.37 20.38 0.59
C SER A 81 -0.61 18.90 0.28
N SER A 82 -1.65 18.62 -0.50
CA SER A 82 -1.77 17.33 -1.18
C SER A 82 -0.80 17.35 -2.35
N HIS A 83 0.32 16.63 -2.23
CA HIS A 83 1.08 16.19 -3.38
C HIS A 83 0.11 15.45 -4.30
N ILE A 84 -0.30 16.11 -5.39
CA ILE A 84 -1.06 15.48 -6.47
C ILE A 84 -0.11 14.42 -7.03
N ALA A 85 -0.40 13.16 -6.75
CA ALA A 85 0.28 12.06 -7.42
C ALA A 85 0.17 12.30 -8.92
N PRO A 86 1.27 12.21 -9.70
CA PRO A 86 1.23 12.50 -11.13
C PRO A 86 0.10 11.68 -11.76
N GLU A 87 -0.89 12.39 -12.31
CA GLU A 87 -2.03 11.79 -12.96
C GLU A 87 -1.51 11.00 -14.15
N TRP A 88 -1.52 9.67 -14.04
CA TRP A 88 -1.20 8.81 -15.16
C TRP A 88 -2.17 9.14 -16.31
N PRO A 89 -1.69 9.37 -17.54
CA PRO A 89 -2.56 9.59 -18.66
C PRO A 89 -3.53 8.41 -18.76
N HIS A 90 -4.82 8.72 -18.83
CA HIS A 90 -5.90 7.76 -18.86
C HIS A 90 -5.60 6.64 -19.88
N TRP A 91 -5.35 5.42 -19.41
CA TRP A 91 -4.99 4.29 -20.26
C TRP A 91 -6.24 3.48 -20.61
N ASP A 92 -6.31 3.00 -21.86
CA ASP A 92 -7.46 2.20 -22.33
C ASP A 92 -7.12 0.70 -22.25
N PRO A 93 -7.74 -0.06 -21.33
CA PRO A 93 -7.49 -1.49 -21.18
C PRO A 93 -7.93 -2.30 -22.41
N GLU A 94 -8.93 -1.85 -23.19
CA GLU A 94 -9.33 -2.57 -24.40
C GLU A 94 -8.23 -2.55 -25.46
N VAL A 95 -7.56 -1.39 -25.61
CA VAL A 95 -6.48 -1.18 -26.57
C VAL A 95 -5.20 -1.85 -26.10
N THR A 96 -4.81 -1.63 -24.84
CA THR A 96 -3.58 -2.20 -24.27
C THR A 96 -3.61 -3.73 -24.27
N LEU A 97 -4.74 -4.33 -23.88
CA LEU A 97 -4.89 -5.79 -23.82
C LEU A 97 -5.29 -6.41 -25.17
N ARG A 98 -5.53 -5.57 -26.19
CA ARG A 98 -5.93 -5.94 -27.56
C ARG A 98 -7.13 -6.88 -27.58
N ILE A 99 -8.14 -6.58 -26.77
CA ILE A 99 -9.29 -7.47 -26.52
C ILE A 99 -10.19 -7.59 -27.76
N LYS A 100 -10.39 -6.50 -28.49
CA LYS A 100 -11.14 -6.55 -29.76
C LYS A 100 -10.37 -7.32 -30.82
N ASN A 101 -11.05 -8.26 -31.47
CA ASN A 101 -10.47 -8.97 -32.62
C ASN A 101 -10.44 -8.01 -33.83
N PRO A 102 -9.25 -7.67 -34.36
CA PRO A 102 -9.13 -6.69 -35.44
C PRO A 102 -9.81 -7.15 -36.74
N ASP A 103 -9.90 -8.46 -36.98
CA ASP A 103 -10.43 -9.00 -38.24
C ASP A 103 -11.95 -8.98 -38.30
N ARG A 104 -12.62 -8.94 -37.14
CA ARG A 104 -14.07 -9.15 -37.05
C ARG A 104 -14.84 -8.12 -36.21
N ASN A 105 -14.13 -7.25 -35.49
CA ASN A 105 -14.71 -6.18 -34.66
C ASN A 105 -15.71 -6.65 -33.58
N TYR A 106 -15.62 -7.91 -33.14
CA TYR A 106 -16.38 -8.46 -32.00
C TYR A 106 -15.48 -9.27 -31.06
N LEU A 107 -15.98 -9.56 -29.86
CA LEU A 107 -15.26 -10.31 -28.83
C LEU A 107 -15.21 -11.80 -29.17
N THR A 108 -14.02 -12.30 -29.49
CA THR A 108 -13.73 -13.73 -29.69
C THR A 108 -12.76 -14.23 -28.64
N CYS A 109 -12.69 -15.55 -28.49
CA CYS A 109 -11.70 -16.20 -27.66
C CYS A 109 -10.28 -15.72 -27.97
N MET A 110 -9.51 -15.39 -26.94
CA MET A 110 -8.15 -14.82 -27.05
C MET A 110 -7.04 -15.86 -27.27
N ALA A 111 -7.36 -17.15 -27.21
CA ALA A 111 -6.39 -18.21 -27.50
C ALA A 111 -5.98 -18.21 -28.99
N HIS A 112 -4.71 -18.47 -29.25
CA HIS A 112 -4.20 -18.72 -30.61
C HIS A 112 -4.15 -20.24 -30.83
N LEU A 113 -4.70 -20.68 -31.95
CA LEU A 113 -4.70 -22.11 -32.30
C LEU A 113 -3.26 -22.55 -32.66
N ALA A 114 -2.76 -23.56 -31.96
CA ALA A 114 -1.46 -24.15 -32.27
C ALA A 114 -1.50 -24.78 -33.68
N GLY A 115 -0.70 -24.24 -34.60
CA GLY A 115 -0.60 -24.70 -35.99
C GLY A 115 -1.24 -23.80 -37.04
N ASP A 116 -2.08 -22.83 -36.64
CA ASP A 116 -2.90 -22.06 -37.57
C ASP A 116 -2.41 -20.60 -37.71
N LYS A 117 -1.18 -20.43 -38.21
CA LYS A 117 -0.56 -19.14 -38.60
C LYS A 117 -0.75 -17.95 -37.62
N GLY A 118 -0.95 -18.21 -36.32
CA GLY A 118 -1.20 -17.17 -35.32
C GLY A 118 -2.61 -16.55 -35.35
N ARG A 119 -3.61 -17.21 -35.96
CA ARG A 119 -5.00 -16.73 -35.89
C ARG A 119 -5.60 -16.94 -34.50
N ARG A 120 -6.42 -15.98 -34.05
CA ARG A 120 -7.23 -16.12 -32.83
C ARG A 120 -8.36 -17.13 -33.07
N CYS A 121 -8.79 -17.80 -32.01
CA CYS A 121 -9.96 -18.66 -32.05
C CYS A 121 -11.22 -17.83 -32.40
N ASP A 122 -11.93 -18.24 -33.46
CA ASP A 122 -13.13 -17.55 -33.95
C ASP A 122 -14.39 -17.76 -33.08
N ARG A 123 -14.29 -18.57 -32.00
CA ARG A 123 -15.44 -18.85 -31.12
C ARG A 123 -15.78 -17.60 -30.30
N MET A 124 -17.03 -17.17 -30.38
CA MET A 124 -17.55 -16.03 -29.63
C MET A 124 -17.70 -16.35 -28.15
N VAL A 125 -17.46 -15.36 -27.29
CA VAL A 125 -17.58 -15.47 -25.84
C VAL A 125 -18.85 -14.76 -25.35
N PHE A 126 -20.02 -15.17 -25.87
CA PHE A 126 -21.27 -14.44 -25.66
C PHE A 126 -21.79 -14.45 -24.22
N SER A 127 -21.56 -15.53 -23.47
CA SER A 127 -22.12 -15.67 -22.12
C SER A 127 -21.52 -14.68 -21.11
N ALA A 128 -20.36 -14.10 -21.39
CA ALA A 128 -19.61 -13.25 -20.47
C ALA A 128 -19.48 -11.78 -20.91
N ALA A 129 -20.24 -11.32 -21.90
CA ALA A 129 -20.07 -9.96 -22.45
C ALA A 129 -20.25 -8.85 -21.39
N THR A 130 -21.15 -9.04 -20.43
CA THR A 130 -21.36 -8.11 -19.31
C THR A 130 -20.19 -8.15 -18.31
N GLU A 131 -19.70 -9.34 -17.97
CA GLU A 131 -18.56 -9.55 -17.07
C GLU A 131 -17.27 -8.95 -17.66
N ILE A 132 -17.06 -9.12 -18.97
CA ILE A 132 -15.93 -8.53 -19.70
C ILE A 132 -15.97 -7.00 -19.60
N LYS A 133 -17.13 -6.38 -19.85
CA LYS A 133 -17.29 -4.92 -19.73
C LYS A 133 -17.05 -4.42 -18.31
N TYR A 134 -17.54 -5.16 -17.32
CA TYR A 134 -17.33 -4.81 -15.91
C TYR A 134 -15.84 -4.88 -15.54
N CYS A 135 -15.15 -5.97 -15.89
CA CYS A 135 -13.72 -6.13 -15.63
C CYS A 135 -12.90 -5.04 -16.33
N LEU A 136 -13.23 -4.72 -17.59
CA LEU A 136 -12.57 -3.65 -18.34
C LEU A 136 -12.77 -2.28 -17.69
N TRP A 137 -14.00 -1.97 -17.28
CA TRP A 137 -14.30 -0.72 -16.55
C TRP A 137 -13.53 -0.65 -15.23
N ALA A 138 -13.52 -1.73 -14.44
CA ALA A 138 -12.84 -1.79 -13.15
C ALA A 138 -11.31 -1.65 -13.31
N ILE A 139 -10.71 -2.36 -14.27
CA ILE A 139 -9.28 -2.27 -14.58
C ILE A 139 -8.91 -0.86 -15.06
N GLY A 140 -9.74 -0.22 -15.89
CA GLY A 140 -9.51 1.14 -16.39
C GLY A 140 -9.57 2.23 -15.31
N LYS A 141 -10.09 1.92 -14.11
CA LYS A 141 -10.05 2.80 -12.93
C LYS A 141 -8.76 2.67 -12.11
N LEU A 142 -7.97 1.62 -12.34
CA LEU A 142 -6.71 1.38 -11.65
C LEU A 142 -5.55 1.99 -12.44
N SER A 143 -4.47 2.35 -11.73
CA SER A 143 -3.19 2.64 -12.41
C SER A 143 -2.67 1.37 -13.10
N PRO A 144 -1.89 1.47 -14.19
CA PRO A 144 -1.34 0.29 -14.87
C PRO A 144 -0.62 -0.68 -13.92
N LEU A 145 0.11 -0.16 -12.93
CA LEU A 145 0.81 -0.96 -11.93
C LEU A 145 -0.15 -1.78 -11.04
N LEU A 146 -1.25 -1.18 -10.60
CA LEU A 146 -2.27 -1.88 -9.80
C LEU A 146 -3.13 -2.83 -10.66
N ALA A 147 -3.42 -2.45 -11.90
CA ALA A 147 -4.14 -3.28 -12.84
C ALA A 147 -3.42 -4.61 -13.12
N LYS A 148 -2.09 -4.58 -13.25
CA LYS A 148 -1.23 -5.75 -13.49
C LYS A 148 -1.43 -6.89 -12.47
N THR A 149 -1.67 -6.54 -11.21
CA THR A 149 -1.84 -7.47 -10.09
C THR A 149 -3.29 -7.62 -9.64
N SER A 150 -4.22 -6.94 -10.31
CA SER A 150 -5.64 -6.95 -9.93
C SER A 150 -6.30 -8.31 -10.16
N VAL A 151 -7.26 -8.64 -9.30
CA VAL A 151 -8.14 -9.83 -9.46
C VAL A 151 -8.95 -9.72 -10.75
N CYS A 152 -9.42 -8.53 -11.10
CA CYS A 152 -10.18 -8.32 -12.34
C CYS A 152 -9.40 -8.68 -13.60
N LEU A 153 -8.07 -8.50 -13.64
CA LEU A 153 -7.26 -8.93 -14.79
C LEU A 153 -7.20 -10.46 -14.91
N TYR A 154 -7.17 -11.16 -13.77
CA TYR A 154 -7.22 -12.62 -13.71
C TYR A 154 -8.58 -13.14 -14.18
N GLU A 155 -9.68 -12.61 -13.63
CA GLU A 155 -11.05 -12.96 -14.02
C GLU A 155 -11.28 -12.68 -15.52
N LEU A 156 -10.84 -11.52 -16.00
CA LEU A 156 -10.93 -11.15 -17.41
C LEU A 156 -10.21 -12.18 -18.31
N SER A 157 -9.08 -12.73 -17.87
CA SER A 157 -8.34 -13.74 -18.65
C SER A 157 -9.07 -15.07 -18.74
N GLU A 158 -9.87 -15.42 -17.72
CA GLU A 158 -10.70 -16.61 -17.69
C GLU A 158 -11.88 -16.47 -18.65
N VAL A 159 -12.62 -15.38 -18.51
CA VAL A 159 -13.84 -15.15 -19.30
C VAL A 159 -13.54 -14.85 -20.76
N MET A 160 -12.33 -14.42 -21.12
CA MET A 160 -11.93 -14.19 -22.51
C MET A 160 -11.52 -15.47 -23.26
N LEU A 161 -11.63 -16.64 -22.63
CA LEU A 161 -11.33 -17.94 -23.23
C LEU A 161 -12.60 -18.78 -23.36
N CYS A 162 -12.74 -19.48 -24.49
CA CYS A 162 -13.81 -20.47 -24.61
C CYS A 162 -13.42 -21.77 -23.89
N LEU A 163 -14.40 -22.61 -23.56
CA LEU A 163 -14.20 -23.88 -22.83
C LEU A 163 -13.09 -24.80 -23.40
N THR A 164 -12.86 -24.79 -24.71
CA THR A 164 -11.81 -25.61 -25.35
C THR A 164 -10.39 -25.06 -25.17
N HIS A 165 -10.26 -23.85 -24.62
CA HIS A 165 -9.00 -23.14 -24.44
C HIS A 165 -8.83 -22.61 -23.01
N ALA A 166 -9.58 -23.13 -22.03
CA ALA A 166 -9.46 -22.71 -20.63
C ALA A 166 -8.01 -22.83 -20.12
N ASP A 167 -7.29 -23.85 -20.56
CA ASP A 167 -5.89 -24.10 -20.18
C ASP A 167 -4.91 -23.01 -20.64
N PHE A 168 -5.31 -22.11 -21.56
CA PHE A 168 -4.49 -20.98 -22.02
C PHE A 168 -4.54 -19.75 -21.09
N GLN A 169 -5.29 -19.80 -19.98
CA GLN A 169 -5.49 -18.66 -19.08
C GLN A 169 -4.17 -18.09 -18.55
N SER A 170 -3.27 -18.94 -18.03
CA SER A 170 -1.99 -18.51 -17.46
C SER A 170 -1.11 -17.81 -18.51
N MET A 171 -1.04 -18.36 -19.71
CA MET A 171 -0.28 -17.77 -20.83
C MET A 171 -0.87 -16.43 -21.29
N LEU A 172 -2.20 -16.32 -21.34
CA LEU A 172 -2.88 -15.08 -21.70
C LEU A 172 -2.65 -14.00 -20.63
N LEU A 173 -2.75 -14.35 -19.36
CA LEU A 173 -2.50 -13.45 -18.24
C LEU A 173 -1.05 -12.92 -18.23
N ASP A 174 -0.06 -13.79 -18.44
CA ASP A 174 1.34 -13.38 -18.53
C ASP A 174 1.60 -12.47 -19.72
N LYS A 175 0.94 -12.73 -20.85
CA LYS A 175 1.01 -11.84 -22.03
C LYS A 175 0.48 -10.45 -21.70
N TRP A 176 -0.69 -10.36 -21.05
CA TRP A 176 -1.29 -9.09 -20.66
C TRP A 176 -0.46 -8.34 -19.63
N ARG A 177 0.15 -9.03 -18.66
CA ARG A 177 1.10 -8.41 -17.73
C ARG A 177 2.28 -7.76 -18.47
N LYS A 178 2.84 -8.43 -19.49
CA LYS A 178 3.89 -7.88 -20.35
C LYS A 178 3.42 -6.73 -21.25
N ASP A 179 2.16 -6.73 -21.68
CA ASP A 179 1.58 -5.61 -22.43
C ASP A 179 1.43 -4.37 -21.52
N ILE A 180 1.02 -4.56 -20.26
CA ILE A 180 0.95 -3.50 -19.25
C ILE A 180 2.35 -2.99 -18.86
N ASP A 181 3.34 -3.87 -18.69
CA ASP A 181 4.73 -3.47 -18.40
C ASP A 181 5.30 -2.57 -19.50
N ARG A 182 5.06 -2.92 -20.77
CA ARG A 182 5.49 -2.07 -21.90
C ARG A 182 4.82 -0.70 -21.91
N LEU A 183 3.57 -0.61 -21.43
CA LEU A 183 2.88 0.67 -21.27
C LEU A 183 3.55 1.54 -20.19
N ILE A 184 3.91 0.92 -19.05
CA ILE A 184 4.61 1.58 -17.94
C ILE A 184 5.99 2.08 -18.40
N GLU A 185 6.81 1.20 -18.98
CA GLU A 185 8.14 1.54 -19.50
C GLU A 185 8.08 2.65 -20.56
N GLY A 186 7.06 2.60 -21.43
CA GLY A 186 6.82 3.63 -22.45
C GLY A 186 6.45 4.99 -21.85
N HIS A 187 5.74 5.02 -20.72
CA HIS A 187 5.44 6.26 -20.01
C HIS A 187 6.69 6.84 -19.35
N GLU A 188 7.42 6.03 -18.59
CA GLU A 188 8.66 6.44 -17.92
C GLU A 188 9.70 6.96 -18.94
N SER A 189 9.78 6.34 -20.11
CA SER A 189 10.68 6.79 -21.18
C SER A 189 10.28 8.15 -21.76
N LYS A 190 8.97 8.40 -21.94
CA LYS A 190 8.46 9.70 -22.42
C LYS A 190 8.61 10.80 -21.39
N GLU A 191 8.43 10.47 -20.12
CA GLU A 191 8.61 11.40 -19.01
C GLU A 191 10.07 11.83 -18.88
N LYS A 192 11.01 10.88 -18.98
CA LYS A 192 12.45 11.18 -19.08
C LYS A 192 12.80 12.04 -20.28
N GLN A 193 12.18 11.81 -21.45
CA GLN A 193 12.39 12.66 -22.62
C GLN A 193 11.85 14.09 -22.41
N ARG A 194 10.72 14.24 -21.73
CA ARG A 194 10.17 15.56 -21.38
C ARG A 194 11.04 16.30 -20.37
N SER A 195 11.52 15.63 -19.33
CA SER A 195 12.41 16.25 -18.36
C SER A 195 13.72 16.71 -19.01
N MET A 196 14.27 15.93 -19.94
CA MET A 196 15.45 16.34 -20.72
C MET A 196 15.15 17.56 -21.61
N GLN A 197 13.99 17.60 -22.30
CA GLN A 197 13.60 18.74 -23.13
C GLN A 197 13.30 20.02 -22.33
N GLU A 198 12.74 19.89 -21.13
CA GLU A 198 12.49 21.01 -20.22
C GLU A 198 13.79 21.55 -19.63
N GLU A 199 14.76 20.69 -19.28
CA GLU A 199 16.09 21.14 -18.87
C GLU A 199 16.85 21.87 -19.97
N ASP A 200 16.74 21.40 -21.22
CA ASP A 200 17.36 22.07 -22.37
C ASP A 200 16.67 23.42 -22.68
N SER A 201 15.33 23.49 -22.56
CA SER A 201 14.59 24.76 -22.74
C SER A 201 14.83 25.76 -21.61
N ALA A 202 14.99 25.28 -20.36
CA ALA A 202 15.30 26.12 -19.22
C ALA A 202 16.71 26.73 -19.31
N LYS A 203 17.68 25.99 -19.89
CA LYS A 203 19.02 26.52 -20.18
C LYS A 203 19.01 27.58 -21.28
N GLU A 204 18.07 27.52 -22.23
CA GLU A 204 17.95 28.50 -23.32
C GLU A 204 17.26 29.81 -22.88
N GLN A 205 16.30 29.75 -21.92
CA GLN A 205 15.65 30.95 -21.37
C GLN A 205 16.56 31.79 -20.44
N VAL A 206 17.56 31.18 -19.79
CA VAL A 206 18.52 31.92 -18.93
C VAL A 206 19.49 32.79 -19.74
N LEU A 207 19.61 32.61 -21.07
CA LEU A 207 20.52 33.37 -21.92
C LEU A 207 19.89 34.58 -22.63
N THR A 208 18.60 34.89 -22.41
CA THR A 208 17.92 35.98 -23.13
C THR A 208 17.33 37.10 -22.25
N GLU A 209 17.45 37.01 -20.93
CA GLU A 209 17.07 38.09 -20.00
C GLU A 209 18.29 38.75 -19.35
N ASP A 210 19.17 39.34 -20.17
CA ASP A 210 20.07 40.40 -19.68
C ASP A 210 20.22 41.47 -20.76
N GLY A 211 19.18 42.30 -20.84
CA GLY A 211 19.15 43.52 -21.64
C GLY A 211 19.17 44.74 -20.74
N GLY A 212 20.34 45.34 -20.56
CA GLY A 212 20.44 46.78 -20.30
C GLY A 212 21.63 47.25 -19.46
N LEU A 213 22.75 47.59 -20.12
CA LEU A 213 23.30 48.96 -20.23
C LEU A 213 24.82 48.95 -20.52
N THR A 214 25.18 49.62 -21.63
CA THR A 214 26.43 50.38 -21.94
C THR A 214 27.77 49.70 -21.66
N GLY A 215 28.74 49.56 -22.57
CA GLY A 215 29.08 50.23 -23.83
C GLY A 215 30.58 50.00 -24.08
N GLU A 216 31.03 50.27 -25.32
CA GLU A 216 32.43 50.44 -25.76
C GLU A 216 33.30 49.17 -25.77
N GLU A 217 33.57 48.63 -26.97
CA GLU A 217 34.86 48.74 -27.70
C GLU A 217 35.99 47.92 -27.05
N GLU A 218 36.43 46.84 -27.70
CA GLU A 218 37.80 46.73 -28.24
C GLU A 218 38.09 45.34 -28.86
N ASN A 219 39.10 45.36 -29.73
CA ASN A 219 39.60 44.34 -30.64
C ASN A 219 40.18 43.07 -29.99
N GLY A 220 40.28 42.00 -30.79
CA GLY A 220 41.18 40.84 -30.59
C GLY A 220 40.54 39.55 -31.10
N GLU A 221 40.71 39.17 -32.37
CA GLU A 221 41.86 38.44 -32.92
C GLU A 221 42.06 37.02 -32.33
N ALA A 222 41.67 36.03 -33.15
CA ALA A 222 42.16 34.66 -33.29
C ALA A 222 42.37 33.75 -32.06
N ALA A 223 41.70 32.59 -32.04
CA ALA A 223 42.32 31.27 -32.27
C ALA A 223 41.35 30.12 -31.96
N ALA A 224 41.46 29.07 -32.77
CA ALA A 224 40.74 27.80 -32.65
C ALA A 224 41.10 27.03 -31.38
N GLU A 225 40.16 26.29 -30.79
CA GLU A 225 40.37 24.86 -30.52
C GLU A 225 39.07 24.12 -30.19
N GLU A 226 38.96 22.96 -30.81
CA GLU A 226 37.90 21.98 -30.81
C GLU A 226 37.94 21.19 -29.47
N LYS A 227 36.82 21.12 -28.72
CA LYS A 227 36.69 20.18 -27.59
C LYS A 227 35.40 19.37 -27.69
N LYS A 228 35.58 18.07 -27.91
CA LYS A 228 34.58 17.01 -27.76
C LYS A 228 34.24 16.77 -26.27
N PRO A 229 33.04 16.26 -25.95
CA PRO A 229 32.60 15.98 -24.59
C PRO A 229 33.10 14.61 -24.09
N ALA A 230 33.34 14.54 -22.78
CA ALA A 230 33.70 13.35 -22.03
C ALA A 230 32.45 12.57 -21.60
N GLU A 231 32.58 11.24 -21.60
CA GLU A 231 31.61 10.28 -21.09
C GLU A 231 31.63 10.20 -19.55
N ASP A 232 30.48 9.79 -19.03
CA ASP A 232 30.05 9.67 -17.64
C ASP A 232 30.67 8.47 -16.87
N PRO A 233 30.41 8.35 -15.54
CA PRO A 233 31.36 7.81 -14.57
C PRO A 233 31.15 6.33 -14.22
N ALA A 234 32.24 5.67 -13.80
CA ALA A 234 32.18 4.39 -13.11
C ALA A 234 32.52 4.53 -11.62
N SER A 235 31.68 3.88 -10.81
CA SER A 235 31.68 3.78 -9.35
C SER A 235 32.95 3.15 -8.75
N PRO A 236 33.26 3.39 -7.45
CA PRO A 236 34.49 2.95 -6.83
C PRO A 236 34.32 1.63 -6.06
N GLN A 237 35.21 0.65 -6.29
CA GLN A 237 35.45 -0.44 -5.35
C GLN A 237 36.94 -0.85 -5.33
N ASN A 238 37.42 -0.96 -4.10
CA ASN A 238 38.49 -1.80 -3.59
C ASN A 238 39.97 -1.46 -3.90
N GLN A 239 40.61 -1.01 -2.81
CA GLN A 239 41.83 -1.57 -2.20
C GLN A 239 43.02 -1.83 -3.14
N ASP A 240 43.99 -0.91 -3.12
CA ASP A 240 45.40 -1.08 -2.70
C ASP A 240 46.12 0.30 -2.92
N PRO A 241 47.33 0.63 -2.41
CA PRO A 241 48.53 -0.17 -2.67
C PRO A 241 49.61 -0.22 -1.57
N THR A 242 50.24 -1.40 -1.55
CA THR A 242 51.63 -1.61 -1.18
C THR A 242 52.62 -0.66 -1.89
N LYS A 243 53.75 -0.43 -1.19
CA LYS A 243 55.07 0.05 -1.67
C LYS A 243 55.28 1.56 -1.76
N GLU A 244 56.07 2.08 -0.82
CA GLU A 244 57.24 2.91 -1.14
C GLU A 244 58.23 2.94 0.03
N ASP A 245 59.21 2.03 -0.06
CA ASP A 245 60.51 2.08 0.60
C ASP A 245 61.38 3.13 -0.12
N THR A 246 61.50 4.36 0.41
CA THR A 246 62.44 5.36 -0.15
C THR A 246 63.09 6.27 0.91
N VAL A 247 63.42 5.74 2.09
CA VAL A 247 64.29 6.43 3.07
C VAL A 247 65.51 5.60 3.51
N SER A 248 65.74 4.42 2.90
CA SER A 248 66.83 3.51 3.32
C SER A 248 67.93 3.27 2.26
N HIS A 249 68.10 4.17 1.29
CA HIS A 249 69.15 4.02 0.26
C HIS A 249 70.30 5.03 0.34
N VAL A 250 70.10 6.21 0.94
CA VAL A 250 71.16 7.24 1.05
C VAL A 250 72.05 7.04 2.27
N THR A 251 71.55 6.40 3.33
CA THR A 251 72.34 6.10 4.54
C THR A 251 73.24 4.86 4.38
N ARG A 252 73.07 4.07 3.31
CA ARG A 252 73.90 2.91 3.00
C ARG A 252 75.07 3.22 2.04
N GLN A 253 75.05 4.36 1.33
CA GLN A 253 76.13 4.77 0.42
C GLN A 253 77.20 5.69 1.05
N LEU A 254 77.00 6.18 2.27
CA LEU A 254 77.97 7.04 2.96
C LEU A 254 78.95 6.31 3.89
N MET A 255 78.84 4.98 4.04
CA MET A 255 79.76 4.16 4.84
C MET A 255 80.73 3.29 4.02
N GLU A 256 80.64 3.31 2.67
CA GLU A 256 81.57 2.60 1.78
C GLU A 256 82.63 3.51 1.11
N MET A 257 82.59 4.83 1.35
CA MET A 257 83.57 5.80 0.80
C MET A 257 84.66 6.24 1.80
N GLN A 258 85.07 5.36 2.70
CA GLN A 258 86.22 5.59 3.59
C GLN A 258 87.23 4.43 3.61
N TYR A 259 87.26 3.62 2.54
CA TYR A 259 88.22 2.51 2.39
C TYR A 259 88.90 2.42 1.01
N LEU A 260 88.90 3.50 0.21
CA LEU A 260 89.54 3.54 -1.12
C LEU A 260 90.41 4.78 -1.34
N LEU A 261 91.19 5.21 -0.34
CA LEU A 261 92.21 6.27 -0.52
C LEU A 261 93.51 6.07 0.28
N GLU A 262 93.87 4.83 0.64
CA GLU A 262 95.22 4.49 1.10
C GLU A 262 95.61 3.09 0.59
N GLY A 263 96.48 3.01 -0.43
CA GLY A 263 96.98 1.70 -0.89
C GLY A 263 97.58 1.59 -2.29
N LEU A 264 98.67 2.31 -2.54
CA LEU A 264 99.85 1.84 -3.31
C LEU A 264 99.71 1.37 -4.78
N LYS A 265 100.34 2.14 -5.69
CA LYS A 265 101.46 1.74 -6.59
C LYS A 265 101.55 2.80 -7.70
N MET A 266 102.69 3.40 -7.99
CA MET A 266 103.81 2.85 -8.76
C MET A 266 105.01 3.81 -8.59
N ARG A 267 106.21 3.35 -8.22
CA ARG A 267 107.28 2.85 -9.12
C ARG A 267 107.82 3.97 -10.05
N GLY A 268 109.07 4.39 -9.78
CA GLY A 268 109.77 5.56 -10.39
C GLY A 268 110.11 5.45 -11.89
N PRO A 269 110.96 6.35 -12.42
CA PRO A 269 112.40 6.18 -12.25
C PRO A 269 113.23 7.47 -12.06
N ARG A 270 114.47 7.24 -11.59
CA ARG A 270 115.60 8.18 -11.58
C ARG A 270 116.03 8.47 -13.01
N GLY A 271 116.37 9.72 -13.30
CA GLY A 271 116.96 10.15 -14.57
C GLY A 271 117.37 11.63 -14.52
N LYS A 272 118.61 11.88 -14.08
CA LYS A 272 119.40 13.07 -14.41
C LYS A 272 120.83 12.61 -14.72
N GLU A 273 121.00 12.14 -15.95
CA GLU A 273 122.21 12.32 -16.76
C GLU A 273 122.33 13.81 -17.12
N GLN A 274 123.44 14.42 -17.52
CA GLN A 274 124.86 14.10 -17.61
C GLN A 274 125.43 15.35 -18.30
N TRP A 275 126.54 15.90 -17.81
CA TRP A 275 127.50 16.62 -18.64
C TRP A 275 128.88 16.29 -18.06
N ASP A 276 129.48 15.25 -18.63
CA ASP A 276 130.93 15.09 -18.69
C ASP A 276 131.48 16.16 -19.63
N LEU A 277 132.64 16.75 -19.31
CA LEU A 277 133.76 17.01 -20.22
C LEU A 277 134.99 17.39 -19.36
N SER A 278 135.81 16.38 -19.06
CA SER A 278 137.29 16.46 -19.02
C SER A 278 137.80 16.78 -20.46
N PRO A 279 139.09 17.10 -20.76
CA PRO A 279 140.30 16.65 -20.06
C PRO A 279 141.54 17.57 -20.14
N GLU A 280 142.68 17.01 -19.72
CA GLU A 280 144.07 17.41 -20.08
C GLU A 280 144.59 18.72 -19.43
N GLN A 281 145.86 18.92 -19.11
CA GLN A 281 147.11 18.15 -19.07
C GLN A 281 148.17 19.07 -18.42
N SER A 282 149.30 18.47 -18.05
CA SER A 282 150.64 19.08 -17.97
C SER A 282 150.93 20.01 -16.78
N THR A 283 151.56 19.54 -15.70
CA THR A 283 153.02 19.35 -15.53
C THR A 283 153.92 20.49 -16.00
N MET A 284 154.86 20.78 -15.10
CA MET A 284 156.28 21.00 -15.37
C MET A 284 156.77 22.41 -15.65
N ASP A 285 157.74 22.75 -14.80
CA ASP A 285 158.97 23.47 -15.12
C ASP A 285 158.92 25.00 -15.15
N GLN A 286 159.54 25.61 -14.14
CA GLN A 286 161.00 25.77 -13.98
C GLN A 286 161.58 26.73 -15.01
N LEU A 287 162.58 27.48 -14.54
CA LEU A 287 163.41 28.49 -15.20
C LEU A 287 162.89 29.91 -14.87
N TRP A 288 163.53 30.68 -13.99
CA TRP A 288 164.96 31.01 -14.07
C TRP A 288 165.56 31.36 -12.71
N ARG A 289 166.60 30.62 -12.35
CA ARG A 289 167.68 31.04 -11.44
C ARG A 289 168.50 32.16 -12.09
N THR A 290 169.42 32.70 -11.27
CA THR A 290 170.68 33.41 -11.61
C THR A 290 170.63 34.88 -12.02
N VAL A 291 170.95 35.79 -11.08
CA VAL A 291 172.04 36.81 -11.17
C VAL A 291 172.45 37.20 -9.73
N MET A 292 173.42 36.50 -9.13
CA MET A 292 174.84 36.90 -8.92
C MET A 292 175.11 37.64 -7.59
N ASP A 293 175.99 37.01 -6.79
CA ASP A 293 176.91 37.68 -5.88
C ASP A 293 177.65 38.83 -6.59
N THR A 294 177.76 39.99 -5.97
CA THR A 294 179.04 40.71 -5.80
C THR A 294 178.88 41.84 -4.79
N LYS A 295 179.94 42.01 -4.01
CA LYS A 295 180.13 43.02 -2.98
C LYS A 295 180.18 44.43 -3.58
N ASP A 296 179.99 45.40 -2.68
CA ASP A 296 180.07 46.87 -2.83
C ASP A 296 178.91 47.56 -3.53
N VAL A 297 178.04 48.21 -2.74
CA VAL A 297 178.01 49.68 -2.56
C VAL A 297 177.16 49.98 -1.32
N THR A 298 177.78 49.91 -0.14
CA THR A 298 177.16 50.12 1.19
C THR A 298 177.13 51.60 1.61
N ALA A 299 176.96 52.54 0.67
CA ALA A 299 176.97 53.98 0.98
C ALA A 299 175.76 54.77 0.44
N THR A 300 174.96 54.21 -0.47
CA THR A 300 173.82 54.94 -1.09
C THR A 300 172.45 54.49 -0.56
N LEU A 301 172.35 53.32 0.09
CA LEU A 301 171.10 52.73 0.60
C LEU A 301 170.57 53.36 1.91
N LYS A 302 171.37 54.15 2.63
CA LYS A 302 170.91 54.84 3.85
C LYS A 302 170.00 56.05 3.57
N LEU A 303 170.04 56.63 2.36
CA LEU A 303 169.23 57.81 2.00
C LEU A 303 167.91 57.44 1.29
N ALA A 304 167.78 56.22 0.75
CA ALA A 304 166.54 55.74 0.12
C ALA A 304 165.55 55.10 1.12
N LEU A 305 166.04 54.51 2.22
CA LEU A 305 165.23 53.84 3.24
C LEU A 305 164.38 54.79 4.12
N GLU A 306 164.72 56.07 4.20
CA GLU A 306 163.89 57.07 4.92
C GLU A 306 162.73 57.62 4.07
N LYS A 307 162.83 57.58 2.73
CA LYS A 307 161.74 57.99 1.83
C LYS A 307 160.67 56.90 1.69
N GLU A 308 161.06 55.64 1.69
CA GLU A 308 160.12 54.51 1.56
C GLU A 308 159.30 54.26 2.84
N ARG A 309 159.83 54.61 4.03
CA ARG A 309 159.09 54.53 5.30
C ARG A 309 157.96 55.55 5.43
N THR A 310 158.08 56.72 4.79
CA THR A 310 157.04 57.76 4.85
C THR A 310 155.95 57.54 3.81
N GLU A 311 156.28 57.01 2.63
CA GLU A 311 155.31 56.67 1.58
C GLU A 311 154.51 55.39 1.88
N LYS A 312 155.07 54.42 2.61
CA LYS A 312 154.35 53.21 3.06
C LYS A 312 153.28 53.51 4.12
N GLY A 313 153.57 54.44 5.04
CA GLY A 313 152.60 54.87 6.06
C GLY A 313 151.42 55.69 5.53
N GLN A 314 151.54 56.30 4.34
CA GLN A 314 150.41 56.95 3.66
C GLN A 314 149.55 55.95 2.88
N ARG A 315 150.16 54.95 2.23
CA ARG A 315 149.40 53.90 1.51
C ARG A 315 148.63 52.98 2.45
N GLU A 316 149.16 52.69 3.64
CA GLU A 316 148.45 51.90 4.65
C GLU A 316 147.25 52.68 5.23
N LYS A 317 147.36 54.00 5.44
CA LYS A 317 146.24 54.84 5.88
C LYS A 317 145.16 55.04 4.81
N GLU A 318 145.54 55.15 3.53
CA GLU A 318 144.59 55.21 2.42
C GLU A 318 143.93 53.85 2.18
N SER A 319 144.65 52.74 2.34
CA SER A 319 144.09 51.38 2.25
C SER A 319 143.13 51.10 3.40
N GLU A 320 143.46 51.48 4.64
CA GLU A 320 142.56 51.33 5.79
C GLU A 320 141.32 52.23 5.65
N SER A 321 141.48 53.45 5.13
CA SER A 321 140.34 54.33 4.85
C SER A 321 139.43 53.77 3.74
N GLN A 322 140.01 53.20 2.66
CA GLN A 322 139.24 52.60 1.58
C GLN A 322 138.57 51.28 1.99
N GLU A 323 139.22 50.50 2.85
CA GLU A 323 138.66 49.27 3.39
C GLU A 323 137.55 49.55 4.42
N GLU A 324 137.68 50.62 5.21
CA GLU A 324 136.61 51.08 6.09
C GLU A 324 135.43 51.67 5.32
N GLU A 325 135.66 52.42 4.24
CA GLU A 325 134.62 52.91 3.33
C GLU A 325 133.89 51.74 2.64
N ALA A 326 134.64 50.75 2.16
CA ALA A 326 134.08 49.53 1.55
C ALA A 326 133.30 48.68 2.57
N ARG A 327 133.74 48.68 3.83
CA ARG A 327 133.00 48.01 4.92
C ARG A 327 131.70 48.73 5.22
N LYS A 328 131.71 50.07 5.30
CA LYS A 328 130.49 50.88 5.47
C LYS A 328 129.51 50.68 4.33
N GLN A 329 129.98 50.67 3.08
CA GLN A 329 129.14 50.37 1.91
C GLN A 329 128.55 48.96 1.95
N ARG A 330 129.31 47.94 2.38
CA ARG A 330 128.79 46.57 2.53
C ARG A 330 127.77 46.45 3.65
N GLU A 331 127.99 47.14 4.77
CA GLU A 331 127.04 47.20 5.89
C GLU A 331 125.76 47.95 5.47
N GLU A 332 125.88 49.04 4.72
CA GLU A 332 124.74 49.78 4.16
C GLU A 332 123.96 48.96 3.12
N GLU A 333 124.64 48.25 2.21
CA GLU A 333 124.00 47.31 1.28
C GLU A 333 123.32 46.14 1.99
N MET A 334 123.93 45.62 3.08
CA MET A 334 123.34 44.55 3.87
C MET A 334 122.07 45.03 4.56
N LEU A 335 122.11 46.22 5.18
CA LEU A 335 120.95 46.85 5.82
C LEU A 335 119.86 47.16 4.81
N GLU A 336 120.21 47.61 3.59
CA GLU A 336 119.23 47.88 2.56
C GLU A 336 118.57 46.59 2.03
N ARG A 337 119.34 45.52 1.83
CA ARG A 337 118.79 44.19 1.50
C ARG A 337 117.90 43.63 2.62
N GLU A 338 118.24 43.90 3.87
CA GLU A 338 117.44 43.51 5.03
C GLU A 338 116.13 44.30 5.09
N LYS A 339 116.16 45.62 4.87
CA LYS A 339 114.93 46.44 4.73
C LYS A 339 114.06 45.98 3.56
N GLU A 340 114.64 45.70 2.41
CA GLU A 340 113.93 45.14 1.25
C GLU A 340 113.37 43.73 1.54
N GLY A 341 114.05 42.94 2.38
CA GLY A 341 113.57 41.66 2.87
C GLY A 341 112.34 41.80 3.76
N ILE A 342 112.42 42.69 4.75
CA ILE A 342 111.34 43.01 5.69
C ILE A 342 110.13 43.59 4.94
N GLU A 343 110.34 44.51 4.00
CA GLU A 343 109.24 45.11 3.24
C GLU A 343 108.58 44.09 2.29
N ARG A 344 109.36 43.19 1.67
CA ARG A 344 108.80 42.06 0.90
C ARG A 344 107.99 41.12 1.79
N GLU A 345 108.48 40.81 2.98
CA GLU A 345 107.77 39.95 3.92
C GLU A 345 106.48 40.60 4.43
N ARG A 346 106.51 41.92 4.70
CA ARG A 346 105.34 42.70 5.06
C ARG A 346 104.31 42.74 3.94
N LEU A 347 104.71 43.01 2.70
CA LEU A 347 103.81 42.99 1.54
C LEU A 347 103.23 41.59 1.29
N GLU A 348 104.01 40.53 1.50
CA GLU A 348 103.54 39.15 1.40
C GLU A 348 102.54 38.81 2.52
N GLN A 349 102.77 39.30 3.75
CA GLN A 349 101.83 39.19 4.85
C GLN A 349 100.53 39.97 4.56
N GLU A 350 100.61 41.19 4.02
CA GLU A 350 99.45 41.98 3.60
C GLU A 350 98.67 41.28 2.47
N ARG A 351 99.34 40.69 1.48
CA ARG A 351 98.67 39.87 0.44
C ARG A 351 97.98 38.64 1.03
N LYS A 352 98.63 37.92 1.93
CA LYS A 352 98.04 36.76 2.63
C LYS A 352 96.86 37.17 3.49
N GLN A 353 96.94 38.31 4.16
CA GLN A 353 95.85 38.87 4.96
C GLN A 353 94.68 39.25 4.07
N LYS A 354 94.92 39.97 2.97
CA LYS A 354 93.90 40.31 1.98
C LYS A 354 93.24 39.08 1.35
N GLN A 355 94.00 38.04 1.03
CA GLN A 355 93.45 36.77 0.54
C GLN A 355 92.62 36.03 1.61
N LYS A 356 92.96 36.14 2.90
CA LYS A 356 92.13 35.61 3.99
C LYS A 356 90.83 36.39 4.13
N GLU A 357 90.90 37.72 4.03
CA GLU A 357 89.73 38.59 4.08
C GLU A 357 88.80 38.37 2.88
N GLU A 358 89.34 38.23 1.66
CA GLU A 358 88.57 37.89 0.46
C GLU A 358 87.90 36.52 0.57
N ARG A 359 88.62 35.50 1.08
CA ARG A 359 88.03 34.18 1.34
C ARG A 359 86.92 34.24 2.39
N HIS A 360 87.16 34.96 3.50
CA HIS A 360 86.15 35.15 4.53
C HIS A 360 84.92 35.90 3.98
N ALA A 361 85.13 36.94 3.16
CA ALA A 361 84.06 37.68 2.52
C ALA A 361 83.22 36.79 1.58
N GLU A 362 83.88 35.93 0.79
CA GLU A 362 83.21 34.99 -0.10
C GLU A 362 82.46 33.90 0.68
N GLU A 363 83.05 33.37 1.76
CA GLU A 363 82.37 32.45 2.68
C GLU A 363 81.13 33.09 3.31
N THR A 364 81.20 34.36 3.73
CA THR A 364 80.02 35.09 4.22
C THR A 364 78.95 35.27 3.15
N LYS A 365 79.33 35.60 1.90
CA LYS A 365 78.36 35.69 0.81
C LYS A 365 77.68 34.35 0.53
N GLN A 366 78.45 33.26 0.54
CA GLN A 366 77.91 31.91 0.38
C GLN A 366 76.93 31.57 1.52
N ARG A 367 77.32 31.83 2.77
CA ARG A 367 76.43 31.65 3.94
C ARG A 367 75.16 32.48 3.80
N ASP A 368 75.25 33.75 3.39
CA ASP A 368 74.08 34.62 3.20
C ASP A 368 73.18 34.15 2.05
N THR A 369 73.75 33.57 0.99
CA THR A 369 72.95 32.94 -0.07
C THR A 369 72.25 31.68 0.42
N THR A 370 72.92 30.82 1.18
CA THR A 370 72.33 29.63 1.78
C THR A 370 71.23 29.98 2.77
N ILE A 371 71.46 30.96 3.66
CA ILE A 371 70.44 31.45 4.60
C ILE A 371 69.21 31.96 3.84
N ARG A 372 69.39 32.74 2.76
CA ARG A 372 68.26 33.23 1.95
C ARG A 372 67.48 32.12 1.24
N LEU A 373 68.13 31.01 0.88
CA LEU A 373 67.44 29.84 0.32
C LEU A 373 66.66 29.10 1.41
N ILE A 374 67.29 28.86 2.57
CA ILE A 374 66.64 28.23 3.73
C ILE A 374 65.43 29.04 4.18
N CYS A 375 65.53 30.36 4.27
CA CYS A 375 64.39 31.21 4.63
C CYS A 375 63.22 31.08 3.64
N ARG A 376 63.49 31.03 2.33
CA ARG A 376 62.45 30.81 1.31
C ARG A 376 61.82 29.42 1.40
N GLU A 377 62.59 28.39 1.72
CA GLU A 377 62.05 27.05 1.96
C GLU A 377 61.17 27.02 3.23
N ILE A 378 61.58 27.71 4.30
CA ILE A 378 60.76 27.84 5.52
C ILE A 378 59.46 28.60 5.23
N GLU A 379 59.50 29.66 4.42
CA GLU A 379 58.30 30.41 4.02
C GLU A 379 57.35 29.54 3.19
N THR A 380 57.86 28.83 2.16
CA THR A 380 57.02 27.97 1.32
C THR A 380 56.45 26.77 2.08
N THR A 381 57.22 26.18 3.00
CA THR A 381 56.71 25.13 3.90
C THR A 381 55.69 25.66 4.90
N GLY A 382 55.88 26.88 5.41
CA GLY A 382 54.90 27.59 6.25
C GLY A 382 53.57 27.80 5.52
N GLU A 383 53.60 28.32 4.29
CA GLU A 383 52.39 28.48 3.46
C GLU A 383 51.69 27.15 3.16
N ALA A 384 52.45 26.09 2.92
CA ALA A 384 51.90 24.74 2.70
C ALA A 384 51.23 24.20 3.97
N MET A 385 51.83 24.43 5.14
CA MET A 385 51.24 24.07 6.43
C MET A 385 49.95 24.86 6.71
N ASP A 386 49.90 26.15 6.41
CA ASP A 386 48.69 26.97 6.59
C ASP A 386 47.55 26.51 5.67
N LYS A 387 47.86 26.16 4.41
CA LYS A 387 46.90 25.58 3.48
C LYS A 387 46.38 24.23 3.99
N LEU A 388 47.25 23.39 4.55
CA LEU A 388 46.87 22.11 5.14
C LEU A 388 45.99 22.29 6.39
N ALA A 389 46.31 23.27 7.24
CA ALA A 389 45.52 23.61 8.41
C ALA A 389 44.10 24.04 8.03
N LYS A 390 43.95 24.93 7.02
CA LYS A 390 42.63 25.33 6.50
C LYS A 390 41.84 24.16 5.95
N ARG A 391 42.48 23.27 5.17
CA ARG A 391 41.83 22.06 4.66
C ARG A 391 41.38 21.12 5.78
N ASN A 392 42.18 20.98 6.83
CA ASN A 392 41.82 20.16 7.99
C ASN A 392 40.64 20.76 8.76
N GLU A 393 40.56 22.07 8.90
CA GLU A 393 39.41 22.77 9.49
C GLU A 393 38.13 22.55 8.67
N GLU A 394 38.21 22.66 7.34
CA GLU A 394 37.10 22.34 6.43
C GLU A 394 36.65 20.88 6.53
N LEU A 395 37.59 19.94 6.63
CA LEU A 395 37.29 18.52 6.80
C LEU A 395 36.63 18.24 8.16
N LEU A 396 37.08 18.88 9.23
CA LEU A 396 36.44 18.76 10.54
C LEU A 396 35.00 19.28 10.52
N LYS A 397 34.75 20.39 9.84
CA LYS A 397 33.39 20.91 9.64
C LYS A 397 32.51 19.91 8.88
N LYS A 398 33.01 19.33 7.78
CA LYS A 398 32.29 18.28 7.04
C LYS A 398 32.01 17.03 7.87
N ILE A 399 32.96 16.62 8.72
CA ILE A 399 32.77 15.49 9.63
C ILE A 399 31.65 15.79 10.65
N GLN A 400 31.61 17.02 11.19
CA GLN A 400 30.53 17.45 12.08
C GLN A 400 29.17 17.47 11.38
N ASP A 401 29.11 18.00 10.16
CA ASP A 401 27.87 18.04 9.37
C ASP A 401 27.36 16.62 9.08
N ILE A 402 28.22 15.70 8.64
CA ILE A 402 27.88 14.28 8.42
C ILE A 402 27.45 13.59 9.72
N SER A 403 28.10 13.91 10.85
CA SER A 403 27.70 13.37 12.15
C SER A 403 26.27 13.77 12.51
N LYS A 404 25.92 15.04 12.26
CA LYS A 404 24.56 15.56 12.51
C LYS A 404 23.54 14.91 11.59
N GLU A 405 23.83 14.77 10.29
CA GLU A 405 22.96 14.06 9.35
C GLU A 405 22.73 12.60 9.75
N ASN A 406 23.77 11.91 10.27
CA ASN A 406 23.63 10.55 10.78
C ASN A 406 22.74 10.47 12.03
N GLU A 407 22.82 11.46 12.93
CA GLU A 407 21.91 11.54 14.09
C GLU A 407 20.45 11.71 13.64
N GLU A 408 20.19 12.61 12.68
CA GLU A 408 18.85 12.81 12.10
C GLU A 408 18.33 11.53 11.41
N LEU A 409 19.19 10.81 10.68
CA LEU A 409 18.86 9.53 10.07
C LEU A 409 18.54 8.45 11.12
N HIS A 410 19.25 8.42 12.25
CA HIS A 410 18.96 7.51 13.35
C HIS A 410 17.61 7.81 14.00
N GLU A 411 17.27 9.07 14.23
CA GLU A 411 15.96 9.47 14.75
C GLU A 411 14.82 9.10 13.79
N PHE A 412 15.04 9.27 12.48
CA PHE A 412 14.10 8.85 11.46
C PHE A 412 13.92 7.33 11.44
N HIS A 413 15.02 6.57 11.52
CA HIS A 413 14.98 5.11 11.62
C HIS A 413 14.18 4.64 12.85
N ASP A 414 14.39 5.25 14.02
CA ASP A 414 13.65 4.92 15.23
C ASP A 414 12.14 5.22 15.09
N THR A 415 11.80 6.27 14.36
CA THR A 415 10.41 6.59 14.00
C THR A 415 9.79 5.52 13.12
N LEU A 416 10.52 5.03 12.11
CA LEU A 416 10.09 3.91 11.27
C LEU A 416 9.92 2.61 12.05
N VAL A 417 10.83 2.31 12.99
CA VAL A 417 10.74 1.13 13.85
C VAL A 417 9.50 1.19 14.75
N ARG A 418 9.18 2.36 15.33
CA ARG A 418 7.94 2.57 16.09
C ARG A 418 6.70 2.35 15.21
N GLY A 419 6.66 2.96 14.02
CA GLY A 419 5.57 2.79 13.06
C GLY A 419 5.37 1.33 12.65
N LYS A 420 6.45 0.59 12.39
CA LYS A 420 6.40 -0.85 12.09
C LYS A 420 5.81 -1.66 13.26
N LYS A 421 6.19 -1.34 14.50
CA LYS A 421 5.68 -2.02 15.70
C LYS A 421 4.18 -1.77 15.89
N GLU A 422 3.71 -0.54 15.64
CA GLU A 422 2.29 -0.19 15.68
C GLU A 422 1.48 -0.91 14.60
N LEU A 423 2.00 -0.99 13.38
CA LEU A 423 1.37 -1.75 12.29
C LEU A 423 1.28 -3.24 12.59
N LEU A 424 2.34 -3.83 13.17
CA LEU A 424 2.32 -5.23 13.60
C LEU A 424 1.25 -5.48 14.67
N LYS A 425 1.11 -4.58 15.64
CA LYS A 425 0.05 -4.67 16.65
C LYS A 425 -1.33 -4.61 16.01
N LYS A 426 -1.59 -3.64 15.13
CA LYS A 426 -2.87 -3.54 14.39
C LYS A 426 -3.17 -4.79 13.57
N ASN A 427 -2.16 -5.40 12.95
CA ASN A 427 -2.34 -6.64 12.18
C ASN A 427 -2.67 -7.83 13.09
N GLN A 428 -2.08 -7.91 14.29
CA GLN A 428 -2.44 -8.92 15.29
C GLN A 428 -3.88 -8.72 15.79
N ASP A 429 -4.28 -7.48 16.04
CA ASP A 429 -5.64 -7.14 16.45
C ASP A 429 -6.65 -7.53 15.36
N LEU A 430 -6.40 -7.15 14.09
CA LEU A 430 -7.23 -7.54 12.94
C LEU A 430 -7.30 -9.06 12.73
N SER A 431 -6.19 -9.77 12.93
CA SER A 431 -6.16 -11.23 12.86
C SER A 431 -7.08 -11.85 13.93
N THR A 432 -7.09 -11.27 15.13
CA THR A 432 -7.97 -11.71 16.23
C THR A 432 -9.44 -11.45 15.90
N ASP A 433 -9.76 -10.27 15.36
CA ASP A 433 -11.12 -9.92 14.92
C ASP A 433 -11.62 -10.85 13.80
N CYS A 434 -10.76 -11.20 12.84
CA CYS A 434 -11.09 -12.17 11.79
C CYS A 434 -11.44 -13.55 12.35
N VAL A 435 -10.71 -14.03 13.37
CA VAL A 435 -11.03 -15.31 14.03
C VAL A 435 -12.38 -15.23 14.74
N GLN A 436 -12.66 -14.14 15.48
CA GLN A 436 -13.95 -13.95 16.14
C GLN A 436 -15.12 -13.88 15.15
N LEU A 437 -14.93 -13.21 14.01
CA LEU A 437 -15.93 -13.17 12.94
C LEU A 437 -16.18 -14.55 12.34
N HIS A 438 -15.15 -15.37 12.20
CA HIS A 438 -15.29 -16.74 11.72
C HIS A 438 -16.07 -17.62 12.70
N GLU A 439 -15.77 -17.52 14.00
CA GLU A 439 -16.53 -18.23 15.05
C GLU A 439 -18.00 -17.79 15.12
N PHE A 440 -18.26 -16.51 14.91
CA PHE A 440 -19.62 -15.97 14.81
C PHE A 440 -20.34 -16.50 13.56
N HIS A 441 -19.66 -16.55 12.42
CA HIS A 441 -20.19 -17.12 11.19
C HIS A 441 -20.56 -18.60 11.35
N ASP A 442 -19.69 -19.40 11.97
CA ASP A 442 -19.96 -20.81 12.25
C ASP A 442 -21.16 -21.00 13.17
N THR A 443 -21.36 -20.07 14.12
CA THR A 443 -22.54 -20.07 15.00
C THR A 443 -23.82 -19.81 14.21
N LEU A 444 -23.81 -18.81 13.32
CA LEU A 444 -24.95 -18.53 12.43
C LEU A 444 -25.26 -19.70 11.48
N LEU A 445 -24.24 -20.42 10.99
CA LEU A 445 -24.45 -21.61 10.18
C LEU A 445 -25.15 -22.73 10.97
N ARG A 446 -24.76 -22.96 12.24
CA ARG A 446 -25.44 -23.92 13.12
C ARG A 446 -26.90 -23.53 13.37
N GLU A 447 -27.17 -22.26 13.70
CA GLU A 447 -28.53 -21.77 13.91
C GLU A 447 -29.39 -21.91 12.64
N LYS A 448 -28.82 -21.63 11.46
CA LYS A 448 -29.50 -21.82 10.18
C LYS A 448 -29.86 -23.29 9.94
N GLU A 449 -28.96 -24.22 10.25
CA GLU A 449 -29.23 -25.66 10.13
C GLU A 449 -30.34 -26.12 11.10
N GLU A 450 -30.34 -25.61 12.33
CA GLU A 450 -31.40 -25.89 13.31
C GLU A 450 -32.77 -25.37 12.85
N LEU A 451 -32.82 -24.13 12.34
CA LEU A 451 -34.04 -23.56 11.75
C LEU A 451 -34.52 -24.36 10.55
N HIS A 452 -33.61 -24.87 9.72
CA HIS A 452 -33.97 -25.72 8.60
C HIS A 452 -34.60 -27.04 9.05
N LYS A 453 -33.99 -27.73 10.03
CA LYS A 453 -34.54 -28.96 10.62
C LYS A 453 -35.94 -28.72 11.23
N GLU A 454 -36.12 -27.57 11.89
CA GLU A 454 -37.41 -27.20 12.46
C GLU A 454 -38.47 -26.91 11.38
N HIS A 455 -38.08 -26.24 10.29
CA HIS A 455 -38.94 -26.05 9.13
C HIS A 455 -39.35 -27.38 8.49
N GLU A 456 -38.42 -28.32 8.31
CA GLU A 456 -38.71 -29.67 7.80
C GLU A 456 -39.67 -30.44 8.73
N ARG A 457 -39.47 -30.31 10.05
CA ARG A 457 -40.36 -30.89 11.07
C ARG A 457 -41.78 -30.34 10.96
N MET A 458 -41.92 -29.01 10.90
CA MET A 458 -43.22 -28.35 10.75
C MET A 458 -43.89 -28.71 9.41
N THR A 459 -43.13 -28.77 8.32
CA THR A 459 -43.65 -29.17 7.00
C THR A 459 -44.19 -30.59 7.04
N SER A 460 -43.46 -31.51 7.66
CA SER A 460 -43.90 -32.91 7.83
C SER A 460 -45.17 -33.01 8.69
N GLU A 461 -45.26 -32.20 9.76
CA GLU A 461 -46.44 -32.14 10.60
C GLU A 461 -47.66 -31.58 9.85
N TYR A 462 -47.46 -30.53 9.06
CA TYR A 462 -48.49 -29.93 8.21
C TYR A 462 -49.02 -30.93 7.17
N ILE A 463 -48.14 -31.63 6.46
CA ILE A 463 -48.52 -32.68 5.50
C ILE A 463 -49.35 -33.78 6.20
N ARG A 464 -48.94 -34.21 7.39
CA ARG A 464 -49.66 -35.22 8.18
C ARG A 464 -51.06 -34.74 8.59
N LEU A 465 -51.19 -33.48 9.04
CA LEU A 465 -52.48 -32.90 9.41
C LEU A 465 -53.41 -32.76 8.19
N LEU A 466 -52.88 -32.33 7.05
CA LEU A 466 -53.60 -32.33 5.79
C LEU A 466 -54.10 -33.73 5.42
N GLY A 467 -53.25 -34.75 5.54
CA GLY A 467 -53.63 -36.14 5.32
C GLY A 467 -54.85 -36.54 6.17
N LYS A 468 -54.80 -36.29 7.49
CA LYS A 468 -55.92 -36.56 8.40
C LYS A 468 -57.20 -35.82 8.01
N ALA A 469 -57.10 -34.53 7.67
CA ALA A 469 -58.24 -33.73 7.23
C ALA A 469 -58.86 -34.29 5.94
N THR A 470 -58.04 -34.74 4.99
CA THR A 470 -58.52 -35.36 3.75
C THR A 470 -59.21 -36.70 3.98
N GLU A 471 -58.70 -37.53 4.91
CA GLU A 471 -59.33 -38.79 5.32
C GLU A 471 -60.67 -38.55 6.01
N GLU A 472 -60.74 -37.56 6.91
CA GLU A 472 -61.98 -37.18 7.58
C GLU A 472 -63.02 -36.61 6.60
N ALA A 473 -62.58 -35.79 5.63
CA ALA A 473 -63.42 -35.33 4.53
C ALA A 473 -63.89 -36.47 3.61
N ALA A 474 -63.12 -37.57 3.49
CA ALA A 474 -63.54 -38.76 2.76
C ALA A 474 -64.59 -39.56 3.55
N ARG A 475 -64.38 -39.75 4.87
CA ARG A 475 -65.36 -40.42 5.77
C ARG A 475 -66.71 -39.70 5.78
N THR A 476 -66.70 -38.38 5.98
CA THR A 476 -67.91 -37.56 5.96
C THR A 476 -68.64 -37.62 4.62
N ARG A 477 -67.92 -37.62 3.49
CA ARG A 477 -68.54 -37.84 2.16
C ARG A 477 -69.20 -39.21 2.04
N GLN A 478 -68.55 -40.27 2.54
CA GLN A 478 -69.11 -41.62 2.53
C GLN A 478 -70.36 -41.73 3.41
N GLU A 479 -70.36 -41.10 4.59
CA GLU A 479 -71.53 -41.01 5.47
C GLU A 479 -72.69 -40.27 4.79
N MET A 480 -72.40 -39.13 4.15
CA MET A 480 -73.39 -38.36 3.40
C MET A 480 -73.97 -39.16 2.22
N GLU A 481 -73.16 -39.93 1.50
CA GLU A 481 -73.64 -40.83 0.44
C GLU A 481 -74.53 -41.94 1.02
N GLY A 482 -74.17 -42.50 2.19
CA GLY A 482 -74.98 -43.47 2.91
C GLY A 482 -76.35 -42.89 3.34
N LEU A 483 -76.35 -41.67 3.89
CA LEU A 483 -77.57 -40.94 4.24
C LEU A 483 -78.41 -40.62 3.01
N ALA A 484 -77.80 -40.21 1.89
CA ALA A 484 -78.50 -39.94 0.64
C ALA A 484 -79.23 -41.19 0.12
N LYS A 485 -78.57 -42.36 0.13
CA LYS A 485 -79.19 -43.65 -0.22
C LYS A 485 -80.34 -44.01 0.73
N SER A 486 -80.18 -43.75 2.04
CA SER A 486 -81.24 -43.98 3.01
C SER A 486 -82.43 -43.05 2.78
N ASN A 487 -82.20 -41.78 2.42
CA ASN A 487 -83.25 -40.83 2.11
C ASN A 487 -84.01 -41.24 0.85
N GLU A 488 -83.30 -41.66 -0.20
CA GLU A 488 -83.91 -42.18 -1.42
C GLU A 488 -84.82 -43.39 -1.14
N GLN A 489 -84.45 -44.27 -0.20
CA GLN A 489 -85.33 -45.37 0.25
C GLN A 489 -86.57 -44.86 0.99
N LEU A 490 -86.43 -43.84 1.84
CA LEU A 490 -87.56 -43.22 2.51
C LEU A 490 -88.49 -42.53 1.52
N ASP A 491 -87.95 -41.85 0.51
CA ASP A 491 -88.72 -41.21 -0.56
C ASP A 491 -89.54 -42.25 -1.34
N ARG A 492 -88.94 -43.38 -1.73
CA ARG A 492 -89.68 -44.51 -2.34
C ARG A 492 -90.76 -45.07 -1.43
N LYS A 493 -90.52 -45.17 -0.12
CA LYS A 493 -91.54 -45.60 0.84
C LYS A 493 -92.66 -44.58 0.98
N ASN A 494 -92.32 -43.29 0.98
CA ASN A 494 -93.29 -42.20 1.03
C ASN A 494 -94.15 -42.18 -0.23
N GLU A 495 -93.57 -42.43 -1.40
CA GLU A 495 -94.29 -42.59 -2.67
C GLU A 495 -95.25 -43.78 -2.59
N GLN A 496 -94.80 -44.95 -2.12
CA GLN A 496 -95.69 -46.10 -1.89
C GLN A 496 -96.81 -45.81 -0.88
N LEU A 497 -96.52 -45.03 0.17
CA LEU A 497 -97.53 -44.60 1.14
C LEU A 497 -98.50 -43.58 0.52
N ALA A 498 -98.02 -42.69 -0.34
CA ALA A 498 -98.84 -41.75 -1.08
C ALA A 498 -99.77 -42.49 -2.05
N ASP A 499 -99.27 -43.46 -2.81
CA ASP A 499 -100.09 -44.32 -3.68
C ASP A 499 -101.17 -45.06 -2.88
N LYS A 500 -100.80 -45.62 -1.73
CA LYS A 500 -101.78 -46.24 -0.80
C LYS A 500 -102.78 -45.23 -0.27
N ASN A 501 -102.36 -44.02 0.03
CA ASN A 501 -103.24 -42.97 0.54
C ASN A 501 -104.18 -42.47 -0.56
N ASP A 502 -103.72 -42.36 -1.80
CA ASP A 502 -104.54 -42.05 -2.97
C ASP A 502 -105.54 -43.17 -3.26
N GLN A 503 -105.13 -44.43 -3.09
CA GLN A 503 -106.04 -45.57 -3.10
C GLN A 503 -107.09 -45.45 -1.99
N LEU A 504 -106.68 -45.19 -0.74
CA LEU A 504 -107.59 -45.01 0.39
C LEU A 504 -108.47 -43.77 0.22
N LEU A 505 -107.98 -42.70 -0.40
CA LEU A 505 -108.76 -41.49 -0.72
C LEU A 505 -109.73 -41.77 -1.84
N TRP A 506 -109.37 -42.60 -2.81
CA TRP A 506 -110.30 -43.08 -3.83
C TRP A 506 -111.39 -43.92 -3.17
N GLU A 507 -111.04 -44.88 -2.31
CA GLU A 507 -111.99 -45.66 -1.49
C GLU A 507 -112.84 -44.75 -0.59
N LYS A 508 -112.22 -43.78 0.07
CA LYS A 508 -112.89 -42.77 0.89
C LYS A 508 -113.80 -41.92 0.04
N LYS A 509 -113.44 -41.54 -1.18
CA LYS A 509 -114.27 -40.75 -2.10
C LYS A 509 -115.43 -41.59 -2.63
N GLN A 510 -115.24 -42.91 -2.81
CA GLN A 510 -116.37 -43.83 -2.99
C GLN A 510 -117.29 -43.82 -1.76
N LEU A 511 -116.72 -43.84 -0.55
CA LEU A 511 -117.46 -43.70 0.71
C LEU A 511 -118.04 -42.29 0.93
N GLU A 512 -117.45 -41.23 0.40
CA GLU A 512 -117.88 -39.84 0.51
C GLU A 512 -118.94 -39.54 -0.54
N LEU A 513 -118.89 -40.14 -1.72
CA LEU A 513 -120.04 -40.21 -2.63
C LEU A 513 -121.21 -40.94 -1.96
N LEU A 514 -120.94 -41.90 -1.06
CA LEU A 514 -121.95 -42.52 -0.19
C LEU A 514 -122.38 -41.62 0.99
N VAL A 515 -121.52 -40.72 1.48
CA VAL A 515 -121.76 -39.84 2.65
C VAL A 515 -122.20 -38.42 2.28
N LEU A 516 -122.09 -37.98 1.03
CA LEU A 516 -122.64 -36.73 0.46
C LEU A 516 -124.18 -36.79 0.31
N LYS A 517 -124.84 -37.37 1.32
CA LYS A 517 -125.90 -36.71 2.08
C LYS A 517 -125.29 -36.16 3.39
N GLY A 518 -124.68 -34.99 3.37
CA GLY A 518 -124.26 -34.34 4.62
C GLY A 518 -123.17 -33.28 4.47
N ASP A 519 -123.55 -32.01 4.59
CA ASP A 519 -122.71 -30.82 4.48
C ASP A 519 -121.76 -30.60 5.68
N GLY A 520 -120.57 -30.04 5.44
CA GLY A 520 -119.79 -29.40 6.50
C GLY A 520 -118.30 -29.11 6.23
N LEU A 521 -117.97 -28.25 5.25
CA LEU A 521 -116.58 -27.87 4.91
C LEU A 521 -116.30 -26.36 5.04
N GLU A 522 -116.68 -25.76 6.17
CA GLU A 522 -116.45 -24.33 6.43
C GLU A 522 -115.57 -24.04 7.67
N LYS A 523 -115.18 -25.07 8.44
CA LYS A 523 -114.41 -24.92 9.70
C LYS A 523 -112.87 -24.97 9.56
N GLU A 524 -112.33 -25.48 8.44
CA GLU A 524 -110.87 -25.62 8.25
C GLU A 524 -110.15 -24.32 7.85
N LYS A 525 -110.86 -23.37 7.21
CA LYS A 525 -110.25 -22.10 6.77
C LYS A 525 -109.89 -21.14 7.91
N GLU A 526 -110.48 -21.30 9.10
CA GLU A 526 -110.15 -20.47 10.27
C GLU A 526 -108.90 -20.93 11.02
N VAL A 527 -108.57 -22.23 10.99
CA VAL A 527 -107.41 -22.78 11.70
C VAL A 527 -106.10 -22.28 11.09
N TRP A 528 -106.06 -22.17 9.76
CA TRP A 528 -104.85 -21.76 9.04
C TRP A 528 -104.45 -20.29 9.24
N LYS A 529 -105.42 -19.40 9.50
CA LYS A 529 -105.14 -18.00 9.83
C LYS A 529 -104.53 -17.82 11.23
N LYS A 530 -104.88 -18.69 12.19
CA LYS A 530 -104.33 -18.65 13.55
C LYS A 530 -102.90 -19.20 13.61
N GLU A 531 -102.54 -20.11 12.71
CA GLU A 531 -101.21 -20.73 12.68
C GLU A 531 -100.14 -19.82 12.06
N LYS A 532 -100.48 -19.08 10.99
CA LYS A 532 -99.58 -18.08 10.39
C LYS A 532 -99.24 -16.92 11.34
N ALA A 533 -100.17 -16.54 12.21
CA ALA A 533 -99.95 -15.51 13.23
C ALA A 533 -99.01 -15.97 14.36
N LYS A 534 -99.02 -17.27 14.71
CA LYS A 534 -98.08 -17.84 15.70
C LYS A 534 -96.64 -17.82 15.19
N LEU A 535 -96.43 -18.17 13.93
CA LEU A 535 -95.08 -18.20 13.31
C LEU A 535 -94.41 -16.82 13.24
N ILE A 536 -95.17 -15.75 13.00
CA ILE A 536 -94.62 -14.39 12.99
C ILE A 536 -94.22 -13.95 14.40
N LYS A 537 -95.01 -14.29 15.42
CA LYS A 537 -94.71 -13.98 16.82
C LYS A 537 -93.51 -14.77 17.35
N GLU A 538 -93.37 -16.02 16.90
CA GLU A 538 -92.23 -16.87 17.26
C GLU A 538 -90.92 -16.38 16.64
N LYS A 539 -90.92 -16.02 15.35
CA LYS A 539 -89.74 -15.46 14.67
C LYS A 539 -89.25 -14.16 15.33
N ALA A 540 -90.17 -13.25 15.68
CA ALA A 540 -89.81 -12.02 16.39
C ALA A 540 -89.24 -12.30 17.80
N GLY A 541 -89.72 -13.35 18.49
CA GLY A 541 -89.20 -13.75 19.80
C GLY A 541 -87.82 -14.42 19.74
N VAL A 542 -87.51 -15.15 18.65
CA VAL A 542 -86.18 -15.71 18.41
C VAL A 542 -85.18 -14.62 18.07
N GLU A 543 -85.56 -13.70 17.18
CA GLU A 543 -84.69 -12.57 16.80
C GLU A 543 -84.36 -11.68 18.00
N LYS A 544 -85.35 -11.35 18.85
CA LYS A 544 -85.10 -10.55 20.06
C LYS A 544 -84.13 -11.22 21.04
N ARG A 545 -84.22 -12.55 21.21
CA ARG A 545 -83.29 -13.32 22.04
C ARG A 545 -81.88 -13.33 21.45
N TRP A 546 -81.79 -13.55 20.14
CA TRP A 546 -80.54 -13.54 19.39
C TRP A 546 -79.83 -12.18 19.49
N MET A 547 -80.56 -11.07 19.28
CA MET A 547 -80.01 -9.70 19.41
C MET A 547 -79.50 -9.39 20.82
N SER A 548 -80.25 -9.82 21.86
CA SER A 548 -79.83 -9.65 23.25
C SER A 548 -78.54 -10.40 23.57
N GLU A 549 -78.34 -11.57 22.96
CA GLU A 549 -77.14 -12.37 23.17
C GLU A 549 -75.87 -11.68 22.62
N PHE A 550 -75.95 -11.05 21.43
CA PHE A 550 -74.82 -10.29 20.90
C PHE A 550 -74.46 -9.09 21.75
N TRP A 551 -75.45 -8.37 22.27
CA TRP A 551 -75.21 -7.26 23.18
C TRP A 551 -74.52 -7.74 24.47
N SER A 552 -74.98 -8.84 25.05
CA SER A 552 -74.34 -9.42 26.25
C SER A 552 -72.90 -9.89 25.98
N ARG A 553 -72.63 -10.47 24.81
CA ARG A 553 -71.25 -10.86 24.41
C ARG A 553 -70.36 -9.64 24.24
N TYR A 554 -70.86 -8.60 23.59
CA TYR A 554 -70.17 -7.32 23.42
C TYR A 554 -69.82 -6.67 24.77
N GLU A 555 -70.80 -6.57 25.67
CA GLU A 555 -70.60 -5.99 27.00
C GLU A 555 -69.61 -6.81 27.84
N LYS A 556 -69.67 -8.15 27.76
CA LYS A 556 -68.74 -9.04 28.44
C LYS A 556 -67.30 -8.80 27.95
N ARG A 557 -67.06 -8.77 26.63
CA ARG A 557 -65.73 -8.50 26.07
C ARG A 557 -65.19 -7.13 26.50
N TRP A 558 -66.06 -6.12 26.58
CA TRP A 558 -65.67 -4.81 27.12
C TRP A 558 -65.24 -4.86 28.58
N LYS A 559 -65.86 -5.69 29.41
CA LYS A 559 -65.44 -5.91 30.81
C LYS A 559 -64.10 -6.65 30.86
N ASP A 560 -63.89 -7.64 30.00
CA ASP A 560 -62.65 -8.41 29.92
C ASP A 560 -61.47 -7.49 29.51
N VAL A 561 -61.66 -6.62 28.51
CA VAL A 561 -60.65 -5.62 28.09
C VAL A 561 -60.31 -4.64 29.22
N LYS A 562 -61.31 -4.18 29.97
CA LYS A 562 -61.09 -3.23 31.08
C LYS A 562 -60.49 -3.88 32.32
N GLY A 563 -60.62 -5.20 32.48
CA GLY A 563 -60.12 -5.96 33.62
C GLY A 563 -58.72 -6.53 33.44
N ASN A 564 -58.27 -6.73 32.19
CA ASN A 564 -56.92 -7.22 31.91
C ASN A 564 -55.93 -6.05 31.81
N ASP A 565 -55.20 -5.78 32.90
CA ASP A 565 -53.97 -4.96 32.92
C ASP A 565 -52.79 -5.73 32.26
N SER A 566 -52.99 -6.30 31.07
CA SER A 566 -51.99 -7.15 30.41
C SER A 566 -50.94 -6.30 29.68
N ARG A 567 -50.10 -5.61 30.47
CA ARG A 567 -48.93 -4.84 30.04
C ARG A 567 -47.70 -5.72 29.72
N ALA A 568 -47.89 -7.03 29.50
CA ALA A 568 -46.82 -8.01 29.46
C ALA A 568 -46.96 -8.99 28.28
N ALA A 569 -46.43 -8.61 27.12
CA ALA A 569 -45.86 -9.53 26.12
C ALA A 569 -45.17 -8.73 25.00
N SER A 570 -43.91 -9.02 24.75
CA SER A 570 -42.93 -8.26 23.94
C SER A 570 -42.86 -8.72 22.48
N ASP A 571 -43.96 -8.71 21.73
CA ASP A 571 -43.92 -9.15 20.32
C ASP A 571 -44.86 -8.34 19.41
N GLU A 572 -44.31 -7.34 18.72
CA GLU A 572 -45.00 -6.25 17.99
C GLU A 572 -45.98 -6.77 16.91
N LEU A 573 -45.59 -7.79 16.14
CA LEU A 573 -46.40 -8.28 15.02
C LEU A 573 -47.56 -9.17 15.49
N ARG A 574 -47.31 -9.97 16.53
CA ARG A 574 -48.32 -10.82 17.18
C ARG A 574 -49.39 -9.97 17.86
N ARG A 575 -48.99 -8.82 18.44
CA ARG A 575 -49.89 -7.82 19.01
C ARG A 575 -50.92 -7.31 18.01
N THR A 576 -50.57 -7.00 16.75
CA THR A 576 -51.55 -6.45 15.80
C THR A 576 -52.71 -7.40 15.48
N ILE A 577 -52.44 -8.69 15.28
CA ILE A 577 -53.47 -9.69 14.97
C ILE A 577 -54.29 -10.03 16.23
N GLU A 578 -53.62 -10.15 17.39
CA GLU A 578 -54.30 -10.39 18.66
C GLU A 578 -55.15 -9.19 19.08
N LEU A 579 -54.70 -7.96 18.80
CA LEU A 579 -55.41 -6.72 19.08
C LEU A 579 -56.75 -6.67 18.33
N ARG A 580 -56.74 -6.92 17.02
CA ARG A 580 -57.97 -6.94 16.19
C ARG A 580 -59.00 -7.95 16.69
N ARG A 581 -58.56 -9.07 17.28
CA ARG A 581 -59.45 -10.09 17.87
C ARG A 581 -59.94 -9.76 19.28
N THR A 582 -59.17 -8.96 20.01
CA THR A 582 -59.44 -8.60 21.41
C THR A 582 -60.43 -7.44 21.51
N ILE A 583 -60.40 -6.51 20.55
CA ILE A 583 -61.32 -5.37 20.49
C ILE A 583 -62.77 -5.89 20.30
N PRO A 584 -63.72 -5.51 21.15
CA PRO A 584 -65.13 -5.84 20.98
C PRO A 584 -65.76 -4.99 19.87
N TRP A 585 -65.64 -5.41 18.61
CA TRP A 585 -66.25 -4.68 17.50
C TRP A 585 -67.79 -4.72 17.57
N PRO A 586 -68.50 -3.57 17.49
CA PRO A 586 -69.96 -3.51 17.59
C PRO A 586 -70.61 -3.86 16.24
N VAL A 587 -70.43 -5.10 15.79
CA VAL A 587 -71.05 -5.70 14.61
C VAL A 587 -71.53 -7.11 14.95
N PHE A 588 -72.53 -7.65 14.24
CA PHE A 588 -73.11 -8.96 14.59
C PHE A 588 -72.13 -10.12 14.48
N SER A 589 -71.15 -10.08 13.57
CA SER A 589 -70.08 -11.08 13.53
C SER A 589 -69.13 -10.96 14.72
N GLY A 590 -68.97 -9.75 15.27
CA GLY A 590 -67.94 -9.40 16.23
C GLY A 590 -66.54 -9.31 15.61
N ASP A 591 -66.44 -9.33 14.27
CA ASP A 591 -65.19 -9.38 13.52
C ASP A 591 -64.80 -8.01 12.96
N PHE A 592 -63.49 -7.77 12.90
CA PHE A 592 -62.87 -6.54 12.42
C PHE A 592 -63.24 -6.19 10.95
N GLU A 593 -63.28 -7.19 10.08
CA GLU A 593 -63.49 -7.00 8.64
C GLU A 593 -64.90 -6.47 8.32
N ASP A 594 -65.89 -6.83 9.14
CA ASP A 594 -67.28 -6.42 8.96
C ASP A 594 -67.60 -5.02 9.50
N VAL A 595 -66.60 -4.33 10.07
CA VAL A 595 -66.77 -2.98 10.61
C VAL A 595 -66.92 -1.98 9.46
N ASN A 596 -68.15 -1.56 9.24
CA ASN A 596 -68.53 -0.44 8.39
C ASN A 596 -69.69 0.33 9.04
N GLU A 597 -69.96 1.55 8.58
CA GLU A 597 -70.94 2.44 9.20
C GLU A 597 -72.32 1.78 9.35
N LYS A 598 -72.80 1.07 8.31
CA LYS A 598 -74.11 0.44 8.29
C LYS A 598 -74.21 -0.72 9.29
N ASN A 599 -73.22 -1.59 9.34
CA ASN A 599 -73.21 -2.72 10.25
C ASN A 599 -73.12 -2.28 11.72
N VAL A 600 -72.32 -1.24 12.00
CA VAL A 600 -72.22 -0.66 13.34
C VAL A 600 -73.53 0.03 13.73
N GLU A 601 -74.16 0.74 12.80
CA GLU A 601 -75.46 1.38 13.02
C GLU A 601 -76.56 0.34 13.28
N ASP A 602 -76.63 -0.72 12.47
CA ASP A 602 -77.57 -1.83 12.63
C ASP A 602 -77.39 -2.54 13.97
N PHE A 603 -76.13 -2.77 14.40
CA PHE A 603 -75.82 -3.35 15.69
C PHE A 603 -76.36 -2.50 16.84
N PHE A 604 -76.00 -1.22 16.91
CA PHE A 604 -76.47 -0.34 17.97
C PHE A 604 -78.00 -0.13 17.95
N ARG A 605 -78.63 -0.08 16.76
CA ARG A 605 -80.09 0.09 16.69
C ARG A 605 -80.88 -1.16 17.07
N LYS A 606 -80.36 -2.37 16.83
CA LYS A 606 -81.12 -3.62 17.02
C LYS A 606 -80.69 -4.40 18.26
N ALA A 607 -79.41 -4.34 18.64
CA ALA A 607 -78.87 -5.12 19.74
C ALA A 607 -79.00 -4.40 21.10
N THR A 608 -79.04 -3.07 21.13
CA THR A 608 -79.15 -2.32 22.39
C THR A 608 -80.46 -2.65 23.12
N PRO A 609 -80.43 -2.90 24.44
CA PRO A 609 -81.63 -3.15 25.23
C PRO A 609 -82.62 -1.98 25.10
N ASP A 610 -83.84 -2.28 24.69
CA ASP A 610 -84.95 -1.33 24.50
C ASP A 610 -84.64 -0.20 23.48
N PRO A 611 -84.42 -0.53 22.20
CA PRO A 611 -83.98 0.45 21.21
C PRO A 611 -85.04 1.52 20.89
N GLU A 612 -86.30 1.24 21.23
CA GLU A 612 -87.44 2.17 21.06
C GLU A 612 -87.44 3.29 22.11
N ASN A 613 -86.81 3.10 23.27
CA ASN A 613 -86.77 4.11 24.32
C ASN A 613 -85.60 5.08 24.08
N ALA A 614 -85.90 6.24 23.49
CA ALA A 614 -84.91 7.27 23.16
C ALA A 614 -84.05 7.70 24.37
N GLY A 615 -84.61 7.74 25.58
CA GLY A 615 -83.89 8.09 26.80
C GLY A 615 -82.85 7.05 27.20
N ARG A 616 -83.19 5.75 27.12
CA ARG A 616 -82.24 4.65 27.36
C ARG A 616 -81.19 4.58 26.27
N MET A 617 -81.60 4.69 25.00
CA MET A 617 -80.68 4.73 23.86
C MET A 617 -79.66 5.86 23.99
N TYR A 618 -80.08 7.06 24.40
CA TYR A 618 -79.17 8.18 24.65
C TYR A 618 -78.12 7.84 25.71
N ASN A 619 -78.52 7.22 26.83
CA ASN A 619 -77.60 6.85 27.89
C ASN A 619 -76.60 5.77 27.44
N PHE A 620 -77.05 4.77 26.69
CA PHE A 620 -76.16 3.75 26.12
C PHE A 620 -75.18 4.36 25.13
N MET A 621 -75.64 5.17 24.17
CA MET A 621 -74.76 5.82 23.20
C MET A 621 -73.80 6.82 23.86
N ALA A 622 -74.20 7.48 24.94
CA ALA A 622 -73.30 8.32 25.73
C ALA A 622 -72.19 7.51 26.40
N GLN A 623 -72.49 6.30 26.88
CA GLN A 623 -71.48 5.38 27.42
C GLN A 623 -70.57 4.84 26.32
N GLU A 624 -71.12 4.47 25.16
CA GLU A 624 -70.31 4.01 24.02
C GLU A 624 -69.40 5.10 23.48
N CYS A 625 -69.85 6.36 23.40
CA CYS A 625 -68.96 7.48 23.05
C CYS A 625 -67.76 7.62 24.00
N LYS A 626 -67.91 7.24 25.28
CA LYS A 626 -66.79 7.24 26.23
C LYS A 626 -65.86 6.05 26.02
N ASN A 627 -66.41 4.89 25.66
CA ASN A 627 -65.62 3.69 25.36
C ASN A 627 -64.80 3.89 24.07
N TRP A 628 -65.40 4.48 23.04
CA TRP A 628 -64.78 4.69 21.73
C TRP A 628 -64.09 6.06 21.58
N HIS A 629 -63.75 6.71 22.70
CA HIS A 629 -63.05 7.99 22.65
C HIS A 629 -61.59 7.81 22.20
N PRO A 630 -61.07 8.64 21.28
CA PRO A 630 -59.70 8.50 20.77
C PRO A 630 -58.62 8.54 21.86
N ASP A 631 -58.87 9.21 22.99
CA ASP A 631 -57.92 9.23 24.12
C ASP A 631 -57.95 7.96 24.99
N LYS A 632 -59.07 7.22 24.99
CA LYS A 632 -59.25 6.01 25.82
C LYS A 632 -58.76 4.76 25.13
N ILE A 633 -58.89 4.71 23.81
CA ILE A 633 -58.50 3.55 23.01
C ILE A 633 -56.98 3.24 23.14
N PRO A 634 -56.06 4.21 22.98
CA PRO A 634 -54.62 3.97 23.18
C PRO A 634 -54.25 3.58 24.61
N LEU A 635 -55.08 3.96 25.60
CA LEU A 635 -54.86 3.59 27.00
C LEU A 635 -55.16 2.10 27.25
N TRP A 636 -56.09 1.51 26.50
CA TRP A 636 -56.52 0.12 26.67
C TRP A 636 -55.82 -0.85 25.73
N PHE A 637 -55.33 -0.36 24.60
CA PHE A 637 -54.85 -1.19 23.48
C PHE A 637 -53.43 -0.83 23.02
N ASP A 638 -52.71 -0.04 23.82
CA ASP A 638 -51.44 0.59 23.45
C ASP A 638 -51.55 1.46 22.17
N ALA A 639 -50.43 2.05 21.73
CA ALA A 639 -50.43 2.91 20.55
C ALA A 639 -50.82 2.11 19.29
N ILE A 640 -51.98 2.41 18.71
CA ILE A 640 -52.43 1.82 17.44
C ILE A 640 -51.58 2.42 16.32
N THR A 641 -50.64 1.64 15.81
CA THR A 641 -49.76 2.03 14.69
C THR A 641 -50.37 1.70 13.32
N ASP A 642 -51.37 0.82 13.26
CA ASP A 642 -52.01 0.38 12.02
C ASP A 642 -53.13 1.35 11.57
N ALA A 643 -52.92 2.00 10.43
CA ALA A 643 -53.86 2.97 9.85
C ALA A 643 -55.25 2.37 9.57
N ASN A 644 -55.32 1.12 9.11
CA ASN A 644 -56.61 0.46 8.84
C ASN A 644 -57.41 0.27 10.13
N THR A 645 -56.75 -0.14 11.21
CA THR A 645 -57.38 -0.29 12.53
C THR A 645 -57.87 1.07 13.06
N ALA A 646 -57.08 2.14 12.91
CA ALA A 646 -57.47 3.49 13.29
C ALA A 646 -58.71 4.00 12.52
N ASP A 647 -58.84 3.67 11.23
CA ASP A 647 -60.01 4.01 10.41
C ASP A 647 -61.28 3.29 10.89
N LYS A 648 -61.17 2.02 11.28
CA LYS A 648 -62.30 1.27 11.87
C LYS A 648 -62.72 1.87 13.21
N PHE A 649 -61.78 2.23 14.08
CA PHE A 649 -62.07 2.95 15.33
C PHE A 649 -62.82 4.26 15.08
N SER A 650 -62.32 5.06 14.13
CA SER A 650 -62.95 6.33 13.73
C SER A 650 -64.35 6.13 13.16
N THR A 651 -64.59 5.04 12.46
CA THR A 651 -65.92 4.66 11.96
C THR A 651 -66.87 4.37 13.11
N VAL A 652 -66.47 3.55 14.08
CA VAL A 652 -67.31 3.23 15.24
C VAL A 652 -67.61 4.48 16.08
N ALA A 653 -66.59 5.30 16.37
CA ALA A 653 -66.73 6.52 17.15
C ALA A 653 -67.70 7.51 16.50
N ARG A 654 -67.57 7.75 15.17
CA ARG A 654 -68.48 8.63 14.42
C ARG A 654 -69.92 8.12 14.44
N THR A 655 -70.13 6.81 14.23
CA THR A 655 -71.48 6.22 14.27
C THR A 655 -72.10 6.33 15.66
N ALA A 656 -71.33 6.09 16.73
CA ALA A 656 -71.81 6.24 18.10
C ALA A 656 -72.22 7.71 18.42
N ILE A 657 -71.43 8.69 17.96
CA ILE A 657 -71.75 10.12 18.12
C ILE A 657 -73.01 10.50 17.34
N LYS A 658 -73.12 10.04 16.08
CA LYS A 658 -74.31 10.23 15.22
C LYS A 658 -75.56 9.71 15.93
N LEU A 659 -75.54 8.46 16.39
CA LEU A 659 -76.66 7.83 17.10
C LEU A 659 -76.99 8.51 18.44
N ARG A 660 -75.98 8.96 19.19
CA ARG A 660 -76.19 9.75 20.42
C ARG A 660 -76.96 11.03 20.11
N SER A 661 -76.56 11.75 19.05
CA SER A 661 -77.21 13.01 18.65
C SER A 661 -78.66 12.81 18.20
N GLU A 662 -78.94 11.71 17.49
CA GLU A 662 -80.31 11.34 17.10
C GLU A 662 -81.16 10.98 18.32
N ALA A 663 -80.63 10.18 19.24
CA ALA A 663 -81.32 9.81 20.47
C ALA A 663 -81.58 11.04 21.36
N GLN A 664 -80.66 12.01 21.38
CA GLN A 664 -80.85 13.28 22.08
C GLN A 664 -82.00 14.09 21.47
N LYS A 665 -82.04 14.23 20.14
CA LYS A 665 -83.13 14.92 19.43
C LYS A 665 -84.49 14.25 19.62
N LYS A 666 -84.53 12.93 19.80
CA LYS A 666 -85.76 12.17 20.10
C LYS A 666 -86.17 12.23 21.58
N LYS A 667 -85.23 12.57 22.47
CA LYS A 667 -85.45 12.66 23.93
C LYS A 667 -85.98 14.02 24.33
N THR A 668 -85.49 15.09 23.69
CA THR A 668 -86.04 16.45 23.77
C THR A 668 -87.36 16.52 23.03
#